data_AF-A0A817SN01-F1
#
_entry.id   AF-A0A817SN01-F1
#
_cell.length_a   1.000
_cell.length_b   1.000
_cell.length_c   1.000
_cell.angle_alpha   90.00
_cell.angle_beta   90.00
_cell.angle_gamma   90.00
#
_symmetry.space_group_name_H-M   'P 1'
#
loop_
_entity.id
_entity.type
_entity.pdbx_description
1 polymer ?
#
loop_
_entity_poly.entity_id
_entity_poly.type
_entity_poly.pdbx_seq_one_letter_code
_entity_poly.pdbx_strand_id
1 'polypeptide(L)'
;MNAFDYLKISQYDNDNQKDVVIQYCKQKLIRTSSFDFPLHLSCKINDDDNIRKLIEQYYNIHKNLSFSDLINQTLNQTIISNQVVYTYTQIYEKIEYINNNDLVVEVKVGNFKSDFELRRVIKEHYRSIKARLLLIRVDYHEEHKHILFLKYLVANERIPTSDHGVWLIFHLQRNIIHEINDDILFNGWSSVMIDNLNKHKLIPWDVLSNPSYRNLLLHADFSLSHTTFNELITRSFIRARYTVACKDKESLINDRRDSIIKLLTQSSIDTESLHLIIKNRLLELIRTVDINHTRSGFIDWRYDLLTNGTIIGSCRSIDDALRMTILLYYCNYFLMLLVDIEKSSLIDSYMFLMSKTNEIIYENLKCIWFDCLKLTFESMEQTITFMNTIEILLIFDLRLPRSRFEHEIIHQINQMIKKPNENIDVNLPDEKLLCFAMKRLRNTSVYGNNIESILNNKELFEHYYHDQLAILLDEIRIDHLTVSFAQRLLTSNPMLTIEDKLKHFLMYRDELMELLHIFEIGMELIGEEKWNFDEQFFISDKTKMTTINNSSNLYILVQVEQEFYQVPPQKSLNNELYECNGDPFIETCLMNLIELLVSSSTIQCIDNIAQLSTAYSLIIQGVFVLDHYLVNNLEKLRSFDSLVRCIMNLIPHDRALIVFKNICLNNQSNIVFNGNFSTCESIHKFIDNLDEMIKNENKNSINLLNCRPMLKLEVEFLKNWLIDHSKEYCTVLESICKSKKNLWFYSAKIFKYIDQKFDLMSIINIRMTELSFIPELECLDQYFRQSNDKTQKIERILINRIHVYLRSCITDEHMIERYLIDNYNYFQENIHSNKSNYGLSMIISIAWLKVYTEMYAFSLSKDNHSEIMENIDKLLTTDESKFCLTLKIYIIKQLCQIYHIDLAELYEVFINRNCYWIRTTFSQYDHQQGRKFEQNIILPTPLFDASLEYRNIKDTLDNCREKPTYLSNILFNEKLKMPRNYAEHLTNSIYLPGLISNNPIESGQSNDKSRLGYSSMKSVQDSSMNEKPDHLNLSISFRFIHMMIHAVLLVLHELDLLDDSDLPNRDYCKEHFENDYEFLSQLSTEPNQCHVWLFKLINHLIDGNFLQEGCLNSNEKVIEFEQRIEN
;
A
#
# COMPACT_ATOMS: atom_id res chain seq x y z
N MET A 1 -52.50 54.31 -39.50
CA MET A 1 -53.86 54.90 -39.45
C MET A 1 -54.16 55.54 -38.11
N ASN A 2 -54.18 54.81 -36.99
CA ASN A 2 -54.52 55.38 -35.65
C ASN A 2 -53.76 56.67 -35.24
N ALA A 3 -52.50 56.85 -35.65
CA ALA A 3 -51.74 58.08 -35.38
C ALA A 3 -52.27 59.30 -36.16
N PHE A 4 -52.72 59.10 -37.40
CA PHE A 4 -53.37 60.14 -38.21
C PHE A 4 -54.71 60.55 -37.59
N ASP A 5 -55.48 59.58 -37.10
CA ASP A 5 -56.77 59.82 -36.44
C ASP A 5 -56.60 60.56 -35.11
N TYR A 6 -55.59 60.20 -34.31
CA TYR A 6 -55.29 60.84 -33.03
C TYR A 6 -54.80 62.29 -33.21
N LEU A 7 -53.92 62.52 -34.18
CA LEU A 7 -53.39 63.85 -34.49
C LEU A 7 -54.36 64.72 -35.31
N LYS A 8 -55.49 64.16 -35.76
CA LYS A 8 -56.46 64.80 -36.66
C LYS A 8 -55.82 65.31 -37.96
N ILE A 9 -54.90 64.53 -38.54
CA ILE A 9 -54.16 64.86 -39.78
C ILE A 9 -54.75 64.06 -40.95
N SER A 10 -54.99 64.70 -42.10
CA SER A 10 -55.50 64.05 -43.31
C SER A 10 -54.40 63.17 -43.95
N GLN A 11 -54.76 62.05 -44.57
CA GLN A 11 -53.78 61.15 -45.23
C GLN A 11 -53.18 61.74 -46.52
N TYR A 12 -53.70 62.88 -47.00
CA TYR A 12 -53.47 63.38 -48.36
C TYR A 12 -52.61 64.65 -48.44
N ASP A 13 -52.03 65.15 -47.34
CA ASP A 13 -51.26 66.42 -47.33
C ASP A 13 -49.76 66.27 -46.97
N ASN A 14 -48.94 67.11 -47.63
CA ASN A 14 -47.52 67.50 -47.48
C ASN A 14 -46.53 66.58 -46.70
N ASP A 15 -45.33 66.39 -47.27
CA ASP A 15 -44.22 65.63 -46.64
C ASP A 15 -43.86 66.10 -45.21
N ASN A 16 -44.01 67.40 -44.91
CA ASN A 16 -43.83 67.95 -43.56
C ASN A 16 -44.82 67.40 -42.52
N GLN A 17 -46.07 67.06 -42.90
CA GLN A 17 -47.06 66.49 -41.98
C GLN A 17 -46.84 64.99 -41.75
N LYS A 18 -46.31 64.28 -42.75
CA LYS A 18 -45.87 62.89 -42.60
C LYS A 18 -44.72 62.78 -41.61
N ASP A 19 -43.77 63.71 -41.65
CA ASP A 19 -42.67 63.76 -40.68
C ASP A 19 -43.17 63.95 -39.24
N VAL A 20 -44.20 64.78 -39.02
CA VAL A 20 -44.83 64.95 -37.70
C VAL A 20 -45.46 63.63 -37.21
N VAL A 21 -46.15 62.91 -38.10
CA VAL A 21 -46.74 61.60 -37.75
C VAL A 21 -45.66 60.56 -37.47
N ILE A 22 -44.57 60.54 -38.25
CA ILE A 22 -43.43 59.64 -38.03
C ILE A 22 -42.76 59.95 -36.69
N GLN A 23 -42.52 61.23 -36.38
CA GLN A 23 -41.94 61.64 -35.10
C GLN A 23 -42.85 61.30 -33.92
N TYR A 24 -44.16 61.48 -34.06
CA TYR A 24 -45.13 61.05 -33.05
C TYR A 24 -45.11 59.53 -32.85
N CYS A 25 -45.07 58.75 -33.92
CA CYS A 25 -44.97 57.30 -33.83
C CYS A 25 -43.64 56.86 -33.18
N LYS A 26 -42.53 57.50 -33.53
CA LYS A 26 -41.20 57.26 -32.91
C LYS A 26 -41.23 57.57 -31.42
N GLN A 27 -41.72 58.74 -31.01
CA GLN A 27 -41.85 59.10 -29.60
C GLN A 27 -42.77 58.13 -28.84
N LYS A 28 -43.87 57.70 -29.46
CA LYS A 28 -44.78 56.73 -28.86
C LYS A 28 -44.10 55.37 -28.64
N LEU A 29 -43.34 54.88 -29.62
CA LEU A 29 -42.57 53.63 -29.50
C LEU A 29 -41.48 53.73 -28.42
N ILE A 30 -40.74 54.84 -28.37
CA ILE A 30 -39.69 55.09 -27.36
C ILE A 30 -40.30 55.21 -25.94
N ARG A 31 -41.50 55.77 -25.82
CA ARG A 31 -42.22 55.86 -24.54
C ARG A 31 -42.70 54.50 -24.02
N THR A 32 -42.92 53.53 -24.91
CA THR A 32 -43.34 52.16 -24.56
C THR A 32 -42.20 51.15 -24.53
N SER A 33 -40.99 51.51 -24.95
CA SER A 33 -39.83 50.63 -24.88
C SER A 33 -39.27 50.56 -23.45
N SER A 34 -38.79 49.38 -23.05
CA SER A 34 -38.01 49.18 -21.82
C SER A 34 -36.59 49.73 -21.95
N PHE A 35 -35.84 49.74 -20.84
CA PHE A 35 -34.43 50.10 -20.86
C PHE A 35 -33.56 49.09 -21.66
N ASP A 36 -34.06 47.92 -22.04
CA ASP A 36 -33.36 47.02 -22.98
C ASP A 36 -33.14 47.69 -24.35
N PHE A 37 -34.01 48.63 -24.75
CA PHE A 37 -33.90 49.36 -26.01
C PHE A 37 -32.64 50.25 -26.07
N PRO A 38 -32.44 51.24 -25.17
CA PRO A 38 -31.21 52.01 -25.16
C PRO A 38 -29.98 51.15 -24.85
N LEU A 39 -30.13 50.06 -24.07
CA LEU A 39 -29.04 49.14 -23.78
C LEU A 39 -28.55 48.40 -25.04
N HIS A 40 -29.45 47.79 -25.80
CA HIS A 40 -29.09 47.06 -27.03
C HIS A 40 -28.54 48.01 -28.10
N LEU A 41 -29.12 49.21 -28.22
CA LEU A 41 -28.60 50.24 -29.12
C LEU A 41 -27.21 50.71 -28.70
N SER A 42 -26.95 50.80 -27.39
CA SER A 42 -25.67 51.26 -26.88
C SER A 42 -24.48 50.37 -27.27
N CYS A 43 -24.73 49.07 -27.50
CA CYS A 43 -23.73 48.13 -27.98
C CYS A 43 -23.25 48.41 -29.42
N LYS A 44 -24.01 49.22 -30.19
CA LYS A 44 -23.76 49.56 -31.61
C LYS A 44 -23.37 51.03 -31.83
N ILE A 45 -23.07 51.78 -30.77
CA ILE A 45 -22.85 53.26 -30.81
C ILE A 45 -21.70 53.68 -31.74
N ASN A 46 -20.71 52.83 -31.97
CA ASN A 46 -19.44 53.25 -32.59
C ASN A 46 -19.54 53.74 -34.06
N ASP A 47 -20.68 53.55 -34.75
CA ASP A 47 -20.79 53.82 -36.20
C ASP A 47 -21.96 54.73 -36.66
N ASP A 48 -22.87 55.20 -35.79
CA ASP A 48 -24.07 55.95 -36.26
C ASP A 48 -24.62 57.02 -35.28
N ASP A 49 -24.51 58.30 -35.67
CA ASP A 49 -25.08 59.46 -34.95
C ASP A 49 -26.60 59.36 -34.74
N ASN A 50 -27.33 58.62 -35.60
CA ASN A 50 -28.77 58.44 -35.45
C ASN A 50 -29.11 57.57 -34.24
N ILE A 51 -28.29 56.57 -33.93
CA ILE A 51 -28.46 55.70 -32.76
C ILE A 51 -28.30 56.52 -31.48
N ARG A 52 -27.30 57.40 -31.43
CA ARG A 52 -27.08 58.30 -30.29
C ARG A 52 -28.27 59.22 -30.04
N LYS A 53 -28.82 59.82 -31.10
CA LYS A 53 -30.04 60.66 -31.01
C LYS A 53 -31.25 59.89 -30.48
N LEU A 54 -31.42 58.62 -30.86
CA LEU A 54 -32.51 57.78 -30.36
C LEU A 54 -32.37 57.51 -28.85
N ILE A 55 -31.16 57.27 -28.36
CA ILE A 55 -30.95 57.07 -26.93
C ILE A 55 -31.13 58.39 -26.16
N GLU A 56 -30.62 59.51 -26.67
CA GLU A 56 -30.86 60.83 -26.07
C GLU A 56 -32.37 61.16 -25.97
N GLN A 57 -33.15 60.82 -27.01
CA GLN A 57 -34.61 60.94 -26.98
C GLN A 57 -35.24 60.04 -25.90
N TYR A 58 -34.76 58.80 -25.74
CA TYR A 58 -35.22 57.92 -24.66
C TYR A 58 -34.96 58.54 -23.28
N TYR A 59 -33.74 58.99 -23.01
CA TYR A 59 -33.41 59.61 -21.72
C TYR A 59 -34.23 60.88 -21.47
N ASN A 60 -34.45 61.72 -22.48
CA ASN A 60 -35.26 62.93 -22.32
C ASN A 60 -36.72 62.62 -21.94
N ILE A 61 -37.28 61.51 -22.43
CA ILE A 61 -38.66 61.09 -22.11
C ILE A 61 -38.74 60.47 -20.71
N HIS A 62 -37.78 59.62 -20.34
CA HIS A 62 -37.88 58.76 -19.15
C HIS A 62 -37.16 59.32 -17.90
N LYS A 63 -36.24 60.28 -18.02
CA LYS A 63 -35.40 60.77 -16.89
C LYS A 63 -36.18 61.32 -15.69
N ASN A 64 -37.34 61.93 -15.92
CA ASN A 64 -38.18 62.52 -14.87
C ASN A 64 -39.49 61.74 -14.65
N LEU A 65 -39.57 60.50 -15.15
CA LEU A 65 -40.80 59.74 -15.20
C LEU A 65 -40.90 58.82 -13.97
N SER A 66 -41.49 59.32 -12.89
CA SER A 66 -41.80 58.49 -11.71
C SER A 66 -43.28 58.11 -11.68
N PHE A 67 -43.61 56.89 -11.24
CA PHE A 67 -45.00 56.45 -11.17
C PHE A 67 -45.81 57.28 -10.14
N SER A 68 -45.18 57.64 -9.02
CA SER A 68 -45.79 58.51 -8.01
C SER A 68 -46.11 59.90 -8.55
N ASP A 69 -45.19 60.51 -9.31
CA ASP A 69 -45.42 61.83 -9.91
C ASP A 69 -46.47 61.76 -11.01
N LEU A 70 -46.50 60.68 -11.79
CA LEU A 70 -47.52 60.43 -12.81
C LEU A 70 -48.92 60.35 -12.18
N ILE A 71 -49.08 59.63 -11.06
CA ILE A 71 -50.34 59.57 -10.32
C ILE A 71 -50.71 60.95 -9.78
N ASN A 72 -49.76 61.66 -9.16
CA ASN A 72 -50.04 62.99 -8.59
C ASN A 72 -50.45 64.00 -9.67
N GLN A 73 -49.80 64.00 -10.82
CA GLN A 73 -50.13 64.86 -11.95
C GLN A 73 -51.52 64.55 -12.52
N THR A 74 -51.89 63.27 -12.60
CA THR A 74 -53.18 62.85 -13.16
C THR A 74 -54.35 63.08 -12.21
N LEU A 75 -54.15 62.94 -10.90
CA LEU A 75 -55.15 63.32 -9.90
C LEU A 75 -55.42 64.83 -9.85
N ASN A 76 -54.47 65.66 -10.32
CA ASN A 76 -54.64 67.12 -10.42
C ASN A 76 -55.37 67.57 -11.70
N GLN A 77 -55.67 66.65 -12.64
CA GLN A 77 -56.39 66.97 -13.88
C GLN A 77 -57.91 66.92 -13.67
N THR A 78 -58.65 67.76 -14.40
CA THR A 78 -60.12 67.79 -14.36
C THR A 78 -60.78 66.57 -15.00
N ILE A 79 -60.10 65.93 -15.97
CA ILE A 79 -60.55 64.71 -16.64
C ILE A 79 -59.39 63.71 -16.59
N ILE A 80 -59.59 62.57 -15.93
CA ILE A 80 -58.58 61.52 -15.81
C ILE A 80 -58.59 60.65 -17.08
N SER A 81 -57.48 60.63 -17.81
CA SER A 81 -57.34 59.80 -19.01
C SER A 81 -57.03 58.33 -18.68
N ASN A 82 -57.52 57.42 -19.53
CA ASN A 82 -57.18 56.00 -19.44
C ASN A 82 -55.78 55.75 -19.98
N GLN A 83 -55.04 54.88 -19.30
CA GLN A 83 -53.63 54.63 -19.59
C GLN A 83 -53.28 53.14 -19.45
N VAL A 84 -52.31 52.69 -20.23
CA VAL A 84 -51.66 51.40 -20.09
C VAL A 84 -50.25 51.63 -19.59
N VAL A 85 -49.87 50.92 -18.52
CA VAL A 85 -48.53 50.95 -17.94
C VAL A 85 -47.96 49.55 -18.06
N TYR A 86 -46.80 49.45 -18.71
CA TYR A 86 -46.00 48.23 -18.72
C TYR A 86 -44.89 48.35 -17.68
N THR A 87 -44.59 47.27 -16.97
CA THR A 87 -43.56 47.26 -15.92
C THR A 87 -42.97 45.87 -15.71
N TYR A 88 -41.74 45.80 -15.20
CA TYR A 88 -41.12 44.56 -14.71
C TYR A 88 -41.25 44.39 -13.17
N THR A 89 -41.87 45.35 -12.46
CA THR A 89 -42.19 45.23 -11.03
C THR A 89 -43.04 43.97 -10.78
N GLN A 90 -42.78 43.24 -9.70
CA GLN A 90 -43.55 42.03 -9.41
C GLN A 90 -45.02 42.35 -9.06
N ILE A 91 -45.97 41.52 -9.50
CA ILE A 91 -47.40 41.75 -9.23
C ILE A 91 -47.74 41.74 -7.73
N TYR A 92 -46.94 41.08 -6.89
CA TYR A 92 -47.12 41.03 -5.44
C TYR A 92 -46.51 42.21 -4.69
N GLU A 93 -45.56 42.93 -5.30
CA GLU A 93 -44.93 44.10 -4.68
C GLU A 93 -45.96 45.21 -4.47
N LYS A 94 -45.89 45.83 -3.29
CA LYS A 94 -46.69 47.02 -2.97
C LYS A 94 -46.12 48.20 -3.75
N ILE A 95 -46.99 48.95 -4.42
CA ILE A 95 -46.56 50.15 -5.14
C ILE A 95 -46.62 51.34 -4.17
N GLU A 96 -45.49 52.03 -4.02
CA GLU A 96 -45.37 53.19 -3.13
C GLU A 96 -45.85 54.45 -3.85
N TYR A 97 -47.09 54.84 -3.58
CA TYR A 97 -47.65 56.13 -3.96
C TYR A 97 -48.42 56.74 -2.79
N ILE A 98 -48.74 58.04 -2.87
CA ILE A 98 -49.40 58.77 -1.78
C ILE A 98 -50.76 58.10 -1.48
N ASN A 99 -50.90 57.53 -0.28
CA ASN A 99 -52.08 56.79 0.19
C ASN A 99 -53.29 57.72 0.41
N ASN A 100 -53.86 58.26 -0.65
CA ASN A 100 -55.24 58.75 -0.63
C ASN A 100 -56.15 57.59 -1.04
N ASN A 101 -56.45 56.70 -0.09
CA ASN A 101 -57.33 55.52 -0.28
C ASN A 101 -58.71 55.87 -0.86
N ASP A 102 -59.12 57.13 -0.75
CA ASP A 102 -60.36 57.66 -1.29
C ASP A 102 -60.31 58.06 -2.76
N LEU A 103 -59.12 58.14 -3.39
CA LEU A 103 -58.95 58.63 -4.77
C LEU A 103 -58.38 57.56 -5.71
N VAL A 104 -57.63 56.59 -5.19
CA VAL A 104 -57.03 55.51 -5.98
C VAL A 104 -57.48 54.16 -5.45
N VAL A 105 -58.02 53.31 -6.33
CA VAL A 105 -58.44 51.94 -6.01
C VAL A 105 -57.54 50.98 -6.77
N GLU A 106 -56.81 50.10 -6.06
CA GLU A 106 -55.93 49.08 -6.65
C GLU A 106 -56.59 47.70 -6.60
N VAL A 107 -56.52 46.98 -7.72
CA VAL A 107 -57.14 45.68 -7.90
C VAL A 107 -56.21 44.78 -8.71
N LYS A 108 -56.15 43.48 -8.36
CA LYS A 108 -55.41 42.45 -9.13
C LYS A 108 -56.39 41.50 -9.80
N VAL A 109 -56.19 41.22 -11.08
CA VAL A 109 -57.13 40.37 -11.85
C VAL A 109 -57.22 38.95 -11.28
N GLY A 110 -56.09 38.34 -10.93
CA GLY A 110 -56.03 36.99 -10.36
C GLY A 110 -56.73 36.82 -9.00
N ASN A 111 -57.11 37.91 -8.34
CA ASN A 111 -57.88 37.82 -7.09
C ASN A 111 -59.36 37.51 -7.31
N PHE A 112 -59.87 37.61 -8.54
CA PHE A 112 -61.28 37.35 -8.84
C PHE A 112 -61.50 35.92 -9.30
N LYS A 113 -62.51 35.26 -8.73
CA LYS A 113 -62.90 33.90 -9.12
C LYS A 113 -63.89 33.88 -10.28
N SER A 114 -64.61 34.99 -10.48
CA SER A 114 -65.62 35.11 -11.53
C SER A 114 -65.59 36.48 -12.19
N ASP A 115 -66.07 36.55 -13.43
CA ASP A 115 -66.17 37.81 -14.17
C ASP A 115 -67.13 38.81 -13.52
N PHE A 116 -68.17 38.31 -12.86
CA PHE A 116 -69.17 39.09 -12.17
C PHE A 116 -68.56 39.98 -11.08
N GLU A 117 -67.58 39.46 -10.34
CA GLU A 117 -66.87 40.19 -9.28
C GLU A 117 -66.10 41.39 -9.85
N LEU A 118 -65.35 41.18 -10.95
CA LEU A 118 -64.61 42.24 -11.61
C LEU A 118 -65.54 43.29 -12.24
N ARG A 119 -66.64 42.86 -12.88
CA ARG A 119 -67.68 43.77 -13.39
C ARG A 119 -68.27 44.64 -12.29
N ARG A 120 -68.52 44.06 -11.12
CA ARG A 120 -69.08 44.79 -9.98
C ARG A 120 -68.12 45.89 -9.52
N VAL A 121 -66.82 45.59 -9.42
CA VAL A 121 -65.79 46.58 -9.04
C VAL A 121 -65.70 47.73 -10.05
N ILE A 122 -65.73 47.42 -11.36
CA ILE A 122 -65.72 48.45 -12.42
C ILE A 122 -67.00 49.31 -12.36
N LYS A 123 -68.17 48.71 -12.11
CA LYS A 123 -69.43 49.46 -11.93
C LYS A 123 -69.43 50.34 -10.69
N GLU A 124 -68.89 49.85 -9.57
CA GLU A 124 -68.76 50.63 -8.33
C GLU A 124 -67.84 51.84 -8.51
N HIS A 125 -66.77 51.70 -9.28
CA HIS A 125 -65.87 52.80 -9.62
C HIS A 125 -66.59 53.96 -10.34
N TYR A 126 -67.36 53.67 -11.39
CA TYR A 126 -68.11 54.69 -12.15
C TYR A 126 -69.34 55.26 -11.44
N ARG A 127 -69.80 54.65 -10.34
CA ARG A 127 -70.93 55.15 -9.53
C ARG A 127 -70.51 56.14 -8.44
N SER A 128 -69.20 56.32 -8.23
CA SER A 128 -68.69 57.18 -7.16
C SER A 128 -68.80 58.67 -7.51
N ILE A 129 -69.01 59.54 -6.50
CA ILE A 129 -69.27 60.98 -6.72
C ILE A 129 -67.98 61.78 -6.96
N LYS A 130 -66.83 61.28 -6.45
CA LYS A 130 -65.52 61.94 -6.58
C LYS A 130 -64.75 61.34 -7.76
N ALA A 131 -64.07 62.16 -8.55
CA ALA A 131 -63.08 61.68 -9.53
C ALA A 131 -62.09 60.72 -8.84
N ARG A 132 -61.92 59.54 -9.42
CA ARG A 132 -61.15 58.43 -8.86
C ARG A 132 -60.39 57.72 -9.98
N LEU A 133 -59.27 57.12 -9.63
CA LEU A 133 -58.43 56.31 -10.50
C LEU A 133 -58.52 54.83 -10.10
N LEU A 134 -58.85 53.95 -11.05
CA LEU A 134 -58.83 52.50 -10.86
C LEU A 134 -57.56 51.91 -11.48
N LEU A 135 -56.70 51.33 -10.66
CA LEU A 135 -55.51 50.60 -11.09
C LEU A 135 -55.84 49.10 -11.14
N ILE A 136 -55.83 48.53 -12.34
CA ILE A 136 -56.02 47.09 -12.55
C ILE A 136 -54.66 46.49 -12.90
N ARG A 137 -54.14 45.66 -12.01
CA ARG A 137 -52.87 44.94 -12.17
C ARG A 137 -53.14 43.58 -12.79
N VAL A 138 -52.40 43.28 -13.85
CA VAL A 138 -52.51 42.07 -14.66
C VAL A 138 -51.14 41.43 -14.76
N ASP A 139 -51.04 40.14 -14.45
CA ASP A 139 -49.85 39.36 -14.79
C ASP A 139 -49.93 39.03 -16.27
N TYR A 140 -49.10 39.68 -17.08
CA TYR A 140 -49.23 39.56 -18.53
C TYR A 140 -48.98 38.14 -19.03
N HIS A 141 -48.17 37.37 -18.32
CA HIS A 141 -47.82 36.01 -18.70
C HIS A 141 -48.89 35.01 -18.23
N GLU A 142 -49.21 34.99 -16.93
CA GLU A 142 -50.18 34.02 -16.39
C GLU A 142 -51.61 34.30 -16.88
N GLU A 143 -51.96 35.57 -17.05
CA GLU A 143 -53.34 36.01 -17.34
C GLU A 143 -53.53 36.45 -18.80
N HIS A 144 -52.58 36.15 -19.69
CA HIS A 144 -52.60 36.59 -21.09
C HIS A 144 -53.94 36.30 -21.79
N LYS A 145 -54.49 35.10 -21.58
CA LYS A 145 -55.77 34.64 -22.15
C LYS A 145 -56.97 35.49 -21.70
N HIS A 146 -56.87 36.16 -20.56
CA HIS A 146 -57.94 36.98 -19.99
C HIS A 146 -57.88 38.45 -20.42
N ILE A 147 -56.84 38.90 -21.12
CA ILE A 147 -56.67 40.31 -21.50
C ILE A 147 -57.74 40.76 -22.51
N LEU A 148 -58.06 39.93 -23.51
CA LEU A 148 -59.15 40.21 -24.46
C LEU A 148 -60.49 40.35 -23.73
N PHE A 149 -60.72 39.49 -22.75
CA PHE A 149 -61.92 39.54 -21.92
C PHE A 149 -61.98 40.82 -21.06
N LEU A 150 -60.87 41.18 -20.42
CA LEU A 150 -60.73 42.42 -19.67
C LEU A 150 -61.02 43.64 -20.56
N LYS A 151 -60.52 43.65 -21.79
CA LYS A 151 -60.82 44.70 -22.78
C LYS A 151 -62.32 44.80 -23.05
N TYR A 152 -63.00 43.68 -23.27
CA TYR A 152 -64.46 43.67 -23.46
C TYR A 152 -65.20 44.20 -22.23
N LEU A 153 -64.80 43.81 -21.02
CA LEU A 153 -65.43 44.29 -19.78
C LEU A 153 -65.27 45.79 -19.60
N VAL A 154 -64.04 46.29 -19.73
CA VAL A 154 -63.74 47.70 -19.55
C VAL A 154 -64.40 48.55 -20.64
N ALA A 155 -64.49 48.06 -21.88
CA ALA A 155 -65.18 48.77 -22.96
C ALA A 155 -66.69 48.87 -22.75
N ASN A 156 -67.34 47.79 -22.28
CA ASN A 156 -68.79 47.73 -22.12
C ASN A 156 -69.31 48.48 -20.89
N GLU A 157 -68.52 48.53 -19.82
CA GLU A 157 -68.94 49.14 -18.54
C GLU A 157 -68.48 50.61 -18.40
N ARG A 158 -67.81 51.17 -19.42
CA ARG A 158 -67.30 52.54 -19.41
C ARG A 158 -68.41 53.57 -19.64
N ILE A 159 -68.43 54.61 -18.81
CA ILE A 159 -69.27 55.81 -19.01
C ILE A 159 -68.41 56.91 -19.65
N PRO A 160 -68.69 57.36 -20.90
CA PRO A 160 -67.83 58.29 -21.63
C PRO A 160 -67.72 59.71 -21.03
N THR A 161 -68.66 60.10 -20.17
CA THR A 161 -68.80 61.46 -19.62
C THR A 161 -68.35 61.61 -18.17
N SER A 162 -67.64 60.63 -17.61
CA SER A 162 -67.21 60.64 -16.20
C SER A 162 -65.79 61.17 -16.02
N ASP A 163 -65.52 61.86 -14.91
CA ASP A 163 -64.18 62.30 -14.49
C ASP A 163 -63.29 61.14 -13.94
N HIS A 164 -63.74 59.88 -14.08
CA HIS A 164 -63.02 58.69 -13.62
C HIS A 164 -62.14 58.09 -14.71
N GLY A 165 -60.95 57.63 -14.33
CA GLY A 165 -59.99 56.98 -15.23
C GLY A 165 -59.64 55.55 -14.81
N VAL A 166 -59.35 54.70 -15.80
CA VAL A 166 -58.88 53.33 -15.59
C VAL A 166 -57.47 53.17 -16.14
N TRP A 167 -56.55 52.69 -15.31
CA TRP A 167 -55.20 52.33 -15.71
C TRP A 167 -55.01 50.82 -15.63
N LEU A 168 -54.49 50.26 -16.73
CA LEU A 168 -54.10 48.86 -16.79
C LEU A 168 -52.59 48.77 -16.58
N ILE A 169 -52.17 48.04 -15.55
CA ILE A 169 -50.76 47.79 -15.24
C ILE A 169 -50.45 46.35 -15.62
N PHE A 170 -49.70 46.18 -16.71
CA PHE A 170 -49.20 44.88 -17.15
C PHE A 170 -47.84 44.61 -16.53
N HIS A 171 -47.79 43.58 -15.69
CA HIS A 171 -46.56 43.05 -15.11
C HIS A 171 -45.93 42.07 -16.11
N LEU A 172 -44.82 42.48 -16.70
CA LEU A 172 -44.01 41.73 -17.67
C LEU A 172 -42.87 41.00 -16.97
N GLN A 173 -42.31 39.98 -17.63
CA GLN A 173 -41.12 39.27 -17.17
C GLN A 173 -40.08 39.22 -18.29
N ARG A 174 -38.89 39.80 -18.05
CA ARG A 174 -37.82 39.92 -19.05
C ARG A 174 -37.38 38.58 -19.64
N ASN A 175 -37.33 37.54 -18.84
CA ASN A 175 -36.91 36.20 -19.22
C ASN A 175 -37.88 35.44 -20.14
N ILE A 176 -39.12 35.92 -20.31
CA ILE A 176 -40.18 35.22 -21.08
C ILE A 176 -40.67 36.08 -22.28
N ILE A 177 -40.00 37.19 -22.58
CA ILE A 177 -40.42 38.13 -23.64
C ILE A 177 -40.54 37.47 -25.01
N HIS A 178 -39.74 36.44 -25.30
CA HIS A 178 -39.73 35.77 -26.60
C HIS A 178 -40.90 34.79 -26.83
N GLU A 179 -41.70 34.47 -25.81
CA GLU A 179 -42.72 33.42 -25.88
C GLU A 179 -44.13 33.96 -26.24
N ILE A 180 -44.32 35.28 -26.32
CA ILE A 180 -45.64 35.90 -26.52
C ILE A 180 -45.64 36.81 -27.76
N ASN A 181 -46.71 36.75 -28.56
CA ASN A 181 -46.91 37.67 -29.68
C ASN A 181 -47.34 39.06 -29.16
N ASP A 182 -46.68 40.12 -29.65
CA ASP A 182 -47.02 41.51 -29.34
C ASP A 182 -48.36 41.93 -29.98
N ASP A 183 -49.46 41.63 -29.31
CA ASP A 183 -50.79 42.08 -29.73
C ASP A 183 -51.10 43.50 -29.21
N ILE A 184 -51.34 44.45 -30.11
CA ILE A 184 -51.78 45.81 -29.74
C ILE A 184 -53.27 45.76 -29.36
N LEU A 185 -53.55 45.52 -28.08
CA LEU A 185 -54.92 45.28 -27.61
C LEU A 185 -55.71 46.56 -27.31
N PHE A 186 -55.11 47.65 -26.79
CA PHE A 186 -55.83 48.85 -26.34
C PHE A 186 -55.58 50.08 -27.23
N ASN A 187 -56.26 50.14 -28.38
CA ASN A 187 -56.15 51.26 -29.31
C ASN A 187 -56.73 52.56 -28.72
N GLY A 188 -55.98 53.67 -28.85
CA GLY A 188 -56.40 55.01 -28.43
C GLY A 188 -56.09 55.37 -26.96
N TRP A 189 -55.56 54.42 -26.17
CA TRP A 189 -55.10 54.68 -24.80
C TRP A 189 -53.64 55.15 -24.83
N SER A 190 -53.26 56.03 -23.90
CA SER A 190 -51.85 56.38 -23.72
C SER A 190 -51.12 55.18 -23.12
N SER A 191 -49.91 54.90 -23.59
CA SER A 191 -49.12 53.76 -23.15
C SER A 191 -47.74 54.24 -22.70
N VAL A 192 -47.26 53.71 -21.57
CA VAL A 192 -45.94 54.03 -21.01
C VAL A 192 -45.30 52.78 -20.44
N MET A 193 -43.99 52.66 -20.60
CA MET A 193 -43.19 51.67 -19.89
C MET A 193 -42.52 52.33 -18.69
N ILE A 194 -42.64 51.71 -17.52
CA ILE A 194 -41.90 52.08 -16.30
C ILE A 194 -41.32 50.80 -15.74
N ASP A 195 -40.03 50.56 -15.98
CA ASP A 195 -39.35 49.31 -15.63
C ASP A 195 -39.57 48.92 -14.15
N ASN A 196 -39.45 49.89 -13.24
CA ASN A 196 -39.66 49.72 -11.81
C ASN A 196 -40.58 50.83 -11.27
N LEU A 197 -41.80 50.48 -10.84
CA LEU A 197 -42.80 51.44 -10.35
C LEU A 197 -42.37 52.18 -9.08
N ASN A 198 -41.53 51.59 -8.24
CA ASN A 198 -41.12 52.16 -6.95
C ASN A 198 -39.81 52.92 -7.01
N LYS A 199 -38.86 52.47 -7.84
CA LYS A 199 -37.48 52.98 -7.88
C LYS A 199 -37.02 53.29 -9.29
N HIS A 200 -37.86 53.90 -10.13
CA HIS A 200 -37.48 54.23 -11.51
C HIS A 200 -36.27 55.18 -11.54
N LYS A 201 -35.07 54.61 -11.68
CA LYS A 201 -33.81 55.30 -11.86
C LYS A 201 -33.13 54.73 -13.10
N LEU A 202 -32.91 55.57 -14.09
CA LEU A 202 -32.16 55.19 -15.28
C LEU A 202 -30.67 55.09 -14.94
N ILE A 203 -29.98 54.11 -15.53
CA ILE A 203 -28.52 54.05 -15.48
C ILE A 203 -27.97 55.34 -16.13
N PRO A 204 -27.02 56.04 -15.50
CA PRO A 204 -26.46 57.26 -16.06
C PRO A 204 -25.88 57.07 -17.48
N TRP A 205 -26.07 58.08 -18.33
CA TRP A 205 -25.68 58.03 -19.74
C TRP A 205 -24.17 57.82 -19.94
N ASP A 206 -23.36 58.42 -19.08
CA ASP A 206 -21.90 58.28 -19.04
C ASP A 206 -21.46 56.83 -18.77
N VAL A 207 -22.18 56.11 -17.92
CA VAL A 207 -21.92 54.68 -17.66
C VAL A 207 -22.35 53.79 -18.83
N LEU A 208 -23.47 54.12 -19.49
CA LEU A 208 -23.97 53.38 -20.64
C LEU A 208 -23.11 53.58 -21.90
N SER A 209 -22.61 54.79 -22.10
CA SER A 209 -21.81 55.18 -23.28
C SER A 209 -20.35 54.71 -23.19
N ASN A 210 -19.77 54.65 -21.99
CA ASN A 210 -18.42 54.12 -21.74
C ASN A 210 -18.48 52.86 -20.85
N PRO A 211 -18.89 51.71 -21.43
CA PRO A 211 -19.13 50.49 -20.68
C PRO A 211 -17.82 49.87 -20.17
N SER A 212 -17.55 50.08 -18.89
CA SER A 212 -16.55 49.29 -18.19
C SER A 212 -17.07 48.95 -16.80
N TYR A 213 -16.72 47.77 -16.30
CA TYR A 213 -17.04 47.41 -14.91
C TYR A 213 -16.45 48.42 -13.93
N ARG A 214 -15.29 48.99 -14.23
CA ARG A 214 -14.70 50.07 -13.41
C ARG A 214 -15.61 51.31 -13.32
N ASN A 215 -16.09 51.82 -14.45
CA ASN A 215 -16.99 52.98 -14.46
C ASN A 215 -18.33 52.67 -13.79
N LEU A 216 -18.85 51.46 -14.00
CA LEU A 216 -20.10 50.99 -13.37
C LEU A 216 -19.99 50.95 -11.85
N LEU A 217 -18.89 50.38 -11.31
CA LEU A 217 -18.68 50.18 -9.88
C LEU A 217 -18.27 51.46 -9.12
N LEU A 218 -17.77 52.48 -9.82
CA LEU A 218 -17.47 53.80 -9.23
C LEU A 218 -18.74 54.60 -8.88
N HIS A 219 -19.88 54.25 -9.48
CA HIS A 219 -21.17 54.84 -9.11
C HIS A 219 -21.64 54.33 -7.75
N ALA A 220 -21.99 55.26 -6.84
CA ALA A 220 -22.39 54.95 -5.47
C ALA A 220 -23.52 53.92 -5.37
N ASP A 221 -24.46 53.96 -6.31
CA ASP A 221 -25.63 53.07 -6.39
C ASP A 221 -25.25 51.59 -6.67
N PHE A 222 -24.05 51.33 -7.22
CA PHE A 222 -23.56 49.99 -7.59
C PHE A 222 -22.37 49.52 -6.73
N SER A 223 -22.02 50.27 -5.69
CA SER A 223 -20.93 49.93 -4.79
C SER A 223 -21.23 48.69 -3.95
N LEU A 224 -20.18 47.95 -3.57
CA LEU A 224 -20.27 46.72 -2.79
C LEU A 224 -20.81 46.99 -1.37
N SER A 225 -22.12 46.81 -1.19
CA SER A 225 -22.77 46.87 0.12
C SER A 225 -22.37 45.69 1.01
N HIS A 226 -22.55 45.83 2.33
CA HIS A 226 -22.31 44.74 3.28
C HIS A 226 -23.16 43.49 2.99
N THR A 227 -24.42 43.68 2.59
CA THR A 227 -25.32 42.57 2.24
C THR A 227 -24.85 41.82 1.00
N THR A 228 -24.37 42.57 -0.01
CA THR A 228 -23.83 42.00 -1.25
C THR A 228 -22.53 41.23 -0.99
N PHE A 229 -21.69 41.71 -0.06
CA PHE A 229 -20.47 41.02 0.32
C PHE A 229 -20.74 39.68 1.03
N ASN A 230 -21.70 39.64 1.96
CA ASN A 230 -22.10 38.38 2.61
C ASN A 230 -22.67 37.36 1.61
N GLU A 231 -23.46 37.82 0.65
CA GLU A 231 -23.98 36.96 -0.43
C GLU A 231 -22.83 36.40 -1.28
N LEU A 232 -21.84 37.23 -1.60
CA LEU A 232 -20.67 36.87 -2.37
C LEU A 232 -19.78 35.84 -1.65
N ILE A 233 -19.58 35.98 -0.33
CA ILE A 233 -18.86 35.00 0.50
C ILE A 233 -19.51 33.63 0.32
N THR A 234 -20.83 33.56 0.55
CA THR A 234 -21.59 32.31 0.51
C THR A 234 -21.50 31.64 -0.86
N ARG A 235 -21.66 32.41 -1.95
CA ARG A 235 -21.56 31.90 -3.32
C ARG A 235 -20.16 31.40 -3.67
N SER A 236 -19.13 32.07 -3.19
CA SER A 236 -17.73 31.72 -3.52
C SER A 236 -17.31 30.43 -2.82
N PHE A 237 -17.72 30.22 -1.56
CA PHE A 237 -17.50 28.96 -0.83
C PHE A 237 -18.30 27.77 -1.40
N ILE A 238 -19.35 27.99 -2.19
CA ILE A 238 -20.02 26.91 -2.93
C ILE A 238 -19.15 26.44 -4.11
N ARG A 239 -18.37 27.35 -4.71
CA ARG A 239 -17.48 27.06 -5.85
C ARG A 239 -16.11 26.52 -5.41
N ALA A 240 -15.62 26.92 -4.23
CA ALA A 240 -14.42 26.38 -3.63
C ALA A 240 -14.71 25.03 -2.94
N ARG A 241 -14.15 23.95 -3.47
CA ARG A 241 -14.24 22.60 -2.89
C ARG A 241 -12.99 22.34 -2.06
N TYR A 242 -13.15 22.20 -0.76
CA TYR A 242 -12.05 21.78 0.10
C TYR A 242 -11.90 20.26 0.05
N THR A 243 -10.64 19.82 -0.01
CA THR A 243 -10.25 18.41 0.00
C THR A 243 -9.15 18.21 1.04
N VAL A 244 -9.09 17.03 1.63
CA VAL A 244 -8.11 16.63 2.64
C VAL A 244 -7.54 15.27 2.25
N ALA A 245 -6.29 14.98 2.63
CA ALA A 245 -5.67 13.69 2.33
C ALA A 245 -6.34 12.53 3.09
N CYS A 246 -6.75 12.79 4.34
CA CYS A 246 -7.38 11.82 5.22
C CYS A 246 -8.90 12.04 5.32
N LYS A 247 -9.68 10.97 5.14
CA LYS A 247 -11.16 11.03 5.18
C LYS A 247 -11.72 11.41 6.55
N ASP A 248 -11.06 11.03 7.64
CA ASP A 248 -11.55 11.31 8.99
C ASP A 248 -11.59 12.81 9.30
N LYS A 249 -10.72 13.57 8.64
CA LYS A 249 -10.63 15.03 8.74
C LYS A 249 -11.66 15.77 7.87
N GLU A 250 -12.46 15.08 7.05
CA GLU A 250 -13.51 15.72 6.24
C GLU A 250 -14.58 16.40 7.10
N SER A 251 -14.85 15.86 8.30
CA SER A 251 -15.79 16.44 9.27
C SER A 251 -15.38 17.86 9.68
N LEU A 252 -14.07 18.10 9.88
CA LEU A 252 -13.49 19.38 10.29
C LEU A 252 -13.61 20.48 9.22
N ILE A 253 -13.80 20.11 7.95
CA ILE A 253 -13.94 21.07 6.85
C ILE A 253 -15.16 21.96 7.09
N ASN A 254 -16.28 21.39 7.53
CA ASN A 254 -17.52 22.14 7.74
C ASN A 254 -17.38 23.10 8.93
N ASP A 255 -16.77 22.64 10.03
CA ASP A 255 -16.53 23.47 11.21
C ASP A 255 -15.59 24.65 10.91
N ARG A 256 -14.52 24.39 10.13
CA ARG A 256 -13.61 25.44 9.63
C ARG A 256 -14.37 26.42 8.75
N ARG A 257 -15.17 25.93 7.79
CA ARG A 257 -15.93 26.77 6.86
C ARG A 257 -16.88 27.70 7.61
N ASP A 258 -17.60 27.20 8.60
CA ASP A 258 -18.50 28.01 9.42
C ASP A 258 -17.75 29.07 10.23
N SER A 259 -16.56 28.73 10.73
CA SER A 259 -15.69 29.68 11.44
C SER A 259 -15.20 30.81 10.53
N ILE A 260 -14.80 30.49 9.29
CA ILE A 260 -14.37 31.49 8.32
C ILE A 260 -15.55 32.38 7.89
N ILE A 261 -16.72 31.79 7.63
CA ILE A 261 -17.91 32.57 7.29
C ILE A 261 -18.26 33.54 8.43
N LYS A 262 -18.16 33.13 9.70
CA LYS A 262 -18.35 34.04 10.85
C LYS A 262 -17.33 35.19 10.84
N LEU A 263 -16.04 34.88 10.67
CA LEU A 263 -14.97 35.90 10.63
C LEU A 263 -15.15 36.90 9.48
N LEU A 264 -15.63 36.45 8.33
CA LEU A 264 -15.82 37.31 7.16
C LEU A 264 -17.15 38.06 7.15
N THR A 265 -18.14 37.67 7.97
CA THR A 265 -19.46 38.32 8.03
C THR A 265 -19.64 39.24 9.23
N GLN A 266 -18.83 39.10 10.29
CA GLN A 266 -18.84 40.00 11.44
C GLN A 266 -18.20 41.35 11.07
N SER A 267 -19.03 42.39 11.00
CA SER A 267 -18.54 43.76 10.88
C SER A 267 -18.01 44.26 12.23
N SER A 268 -16.72 44.11 12.48
CA SER A 268 -16.06 44.82 13.57
C SER A 268 -15.66 46.24 13.11
N ILE A 269 -15.64 47.18 14.06
CA ILE A 269 -15.17 48.57 13.83
C ILE A 269 -13.65 48.59 13.61
N ASP A 270 -12.96 47.51 14.02
CA ASP A 270 -11.51 47.37 13.90
C ASP A 270 -11.05 47.36 12.44
N THR A 271 -10.17 48.31 12.14
CA THR A 271 -9.53 48.47 10.83
C THR A 271 -8.67 47.28 10.42
N GLU A 272 -8.34 46.40 11.36
CA GLU A 272 -7.48 45.22 11.17
C GLU A 272 -8.28 43.91 11.05
N SER A 273 -9.60 43.98 10.96
CA SER A 273 -10.45 42.81 10.77
C SER A 273 -10.24 42.16 9.39
N LEU A 274 -10.24 40.82 9.35
CA LEU A 274 -10.10 40.06 8.12
C LEU A 274 -11.16 40.44 7.08
N HIS A 275 -12.39 40.73 7.53
CA HIS A 275 -13.47 41.27 6.70
C HIS A 275 -13.02 42.53 5.95
N LEU A 276 -12.51 43.53 6.67
CA LEU A 276 -12.14 44.81 6.08
C LEU A 276 -10.89 44.68 5.21
N ILE A 277 -9.90 43.88 5.63
CA ILE A 277 -8.69 43.61 4.85
C ILE A 277 -9.07 42.99 3.50
N ILE A 278 -9.83 41.90 3.49
CA ILE A 278 -10.22 41.20 2.25
C ILE A 278 -11.13 42.08 1.40
N LYS A 279 -12.09 42.79 2.00
CA LYS A 279 -12.98 43.71 1.27
C LYS A 279 -12.20 44.83 0.59
N ASN A 280 -11.29 45.49 1.29
CA ASN A 280 -10.48 46.57 0.73
C ASN A 280 -9.56 46.06 -0.38
N ARG A 281 -8.97 44.87 -0.21
CA ARG A 281 -8.10 44.24 -1.21
C ARG A 281 -8.88 43.81 -2.45
N LEU A 282 -10.09 43.27 -2.31
CA LEU A 282 -10.97 43.01 -3.45
C LEU A 282 -11.24 44.29 -4.26
N LEU A 283 -11.53 45.39 -3.57
CA LEU A 283 -11.78 46.68 -4.23
C LEU A 283 -10.52 47.25 -4.91
N GLU A 284 -9.34 47.06 -4.31
CA GLU A 284 -8.06 47.45 -4.90
C GLU A 284 -7.75 46.61 -6.14
N LEU A 285 -7.92 45.30 -6.07
CA LEU A 285 -7.74 44.38 -7.18
C LEU A 285 -8.62 44.76 -8.38
N ILE A 286 -9.89 45.07 -8.12
CA ILE A 286 -10.82 45.52 -9.17
C ILE A 286 -10.41 46.87 -9.77
N ARG A 287 -9.70 47.72 -9.02
CA ARG A 287 -9.19 49.01 -9.52
C ARG A 287 -7.89 48.87 -10.33
N THR A 288 -7.06 47.87 -10.02
CA THR A 288 -5.73 47.67 -10.63
C THR A 288 -5.74 46.73 -11.83
N VAL A 289 -6.75 45.86 -11.98
CA VAL A 289 -6.89 45.01 -13.17
C VAL A 289 -7.07 45.90 -14.42
N ASP A 290 -6.00 45.98 -15.20
CA ASP A 290 -5.93 46.76 -16.44
C ASP A 290 -6.80 46.16 -17.54
N ILE A 291 -7.51 47.05 -18.26
CA ILE A 291 -8.46 46.77 -19.35
C ILE A 291 -7.80 46.06 -20.56
N ASN A 292 -6.47 45.99 -20.59
CA ASN A 292 -5.70 45.59 -21.77
C ASN A 292 -5.40 44.08 -21.88
N HIS A 293 -5.80 43.27 -20.91
CA HIS A 293 -5.67 41.81 -21.04
C HIS A 293 -6.84 41.24 -21.83
N THR A 294 -6.60 40.99 -23.12
CA THR A 294 -7.46 40.27 -24.09
C THR A 294 -7.91 38.86 -23.66
N ARG A 295 -7.61 38.43 -22.42
CA ARG A 295 -7.99 37.14 -21.84
C ARG A 295 -9.09 37.23 -20.78
N SER A 296 -9.50 38.42 -20.33
CA SER A 296 -10.61 38.54 -19.38
C SER A 296 -11.95 38.66 -20.12
N GLY A 297 -12.89 37.73 -19.88
CA GLY A 297 -14.24 37.77 -20.45
C GLY A 297 -15.13 38.92 -19.95
N PHE A 298 -14.61 39.88 -19.17
CA PHE A 298 -15.37 40.97 -18.53
C PHE A 298 -14.90 42.35 -18.98
N ILE A 299 -15.14 42.68 -20.25
CA ILE A 299 -14.75 43.97 -20.83
C ILE A 299 -15.94 44.92 -20.84
N ASP A 300 -17.06 44.48 -21.39
CA ASP A 300 -18.29 45.26 -21.55
C ASP A 300 -19.44 44.58 -20.81
N TRP A 301 -19.80 45.13 -19.65
CA TRP A 301 -20.88 44.62 -18.80
C TRP A 301 -22.24 44.52 -19.51
N ARG A 302 -22.45 45.29 -20.58
CA ARG A 302 -23.69 45.28 -21.37
C ARG A 302 -23.77 43.99 -22.18
N TYR A 303 -22.67 43.58 -22.82
CA TYR A 303 -22.60 42.31 -23.54
C TYR A 303 -22.78 41.14 -22.59
N ASP A 304 -22.16 41.17 -21.41
CA ASP A 304 -22.29 40.09 -20.42
C ASP A 304 -23.73 39.94 -19.91
N LEU A 305 -24.42 41.06 -19.67
CA LEU A 305 -25.84 41.08 -19.29
C LEU A 305 -26.75 40.52 -20.40
N LEU A 306 -26.43 40.80 -21.67
CA LEU A 306 -27.23 40.41 -22.83
C LEU A 306 -26.92 39.02 -23.40
N THR A 307 -25.77 38.43 -23.07
CA THR A 307 -25.34 37.14 -23.63
C THR A 307 -25.41 35.98 -22.64
N ASN A 308 -25.34 36.25 -21.32
CA ASN A 308 -25.34 35.18 -20.33
C ASN A 308 -26.74 34.54 -20.20
N GLY A 309 -26.89 33.31 -20.71
CA GLY A 309 -28.15 32.57 -20.70
C GLY A 309 -28.76 32.36 -19.31
N THR A 310 -27.94 32.30 -18.25
CA THR A 310 -28.46 32.18 -16.87
C THR A 310 -29.11 33.46 -16.38
N ILE A 311 -28.51 34.62 -16.68
CA ILE A 311 -29.07 35.94 -16.36
C ILE A 311 -30.35 36.15 -17.17
N ILE A 312 -30.31 35.87 -18.47
CA ILE A 312 -31.47 36.01 -19.36
C ILE A 312 -32.63 35.10 -18.91
N GLY A 313 -32.34 33.85 -18.54
CA GLY A 313 -33.37 32.89 -18.13
C GLY A 313 -33.95 33.11 -16.72
N SER A 314 -33.19 33.73 -15.81
CA SER A 314 -33.53 33.84 -14.40
C SER A 314 -34.02 35.23 -13.95
N CYS A 315 -33.58 36.30 -14.62
CA CYS A 315 -33.85 37.67 -14.17
C CYS A 315 -35.15 38.22 -14.78
N ARG A 316 -36.05 38.70 -13.91
CA ARG A 316 -37.35 39.27 -14.31
C ARG A 316 -37.26 40.72 -14.77
N SER A 317 -36.33 41.49 -14.19
CA SER A 317 -36.11 42.90 -14.48
C SER A 317 -34.65 43.16 -14.88
N ILE A 318 -34.40 44.36 -15.42
CA ILE A 318 -33.05 44.83 -15.75
C ILE A 318 -32.23 45.09 -14.48
N ASP A 319 -32.86 45.58 -13.41
CA ASP A 319 -32.20 45.80 -12.11
C ASP A 319 -31.66 44.47 -11.54
N ASP A 320 -32.47 43.40 -11.63
CA ASP A 320 -32.07 42.06 -11.21
C ASP A 320 -30.92 41.52 -12.07
N ALA A 321 -31.02 41.71 -13.39
CA ALA A 321 -30.00 41.29 -14.34
C ALA A 321 -28.68 42.01 -14.09
N LEU A 322 -28.71 43.34 -13.90
CA LEU A 322 -27.54 44.15 -13.62
C LEU A 322 -26.90 43.78 -12.29
N ARG A 323 -27.70 43.57 -11.23
CA ARG A 323 -27.20 43.11 -9.93
C ARG A 323 -26.53 41.75 -10.05
N MET A 324 -27.11 40.80 -10.81
CA MET A 324 -26.47 39.50 -11.04
C MET A 324 -25.19 39.60 -11.87
N THR A 325 -25.17 40.44 -12.90
CA THR A 325 -23.96 40.70 -13.70
C THR A 325 -22.82 41.25 -12.84
N ILE A 326 -23.12 42.21 -11.97
CA ILE A 326 -22.16 42.78 -11.00
C ILE A 326 -21.72 41.73 -9.98
N LEU A 327 -22.65 40.95 -9.43
CA LEU A 327 -22.36 39.88 -8.47
C LEU A 327 -21.45 38.81 -9.09
N LEU A 328 -21.69 38.39 -10.33
CA LEU A 328 -20.86 37.41 -11.05
C LEU A 328 -19.43 37.92 -11.24
N TYR A 329 -19.29 39.20 -11.63
CA TYR A 329 -18.00 39.86 -11.73
C TYR A 329 -17.25 39.82 -10.40
N TYR A 330 -17.87 40.31 -9.31
CA TYR A 330 -17.27 40.28 -7.99
C TYR A 330 -16.95 38.85 -7.51
N CYS A 331 -17.83 37.87 -7.77
CA CYS A 331 -17.63 36.48 -7.36
C CYS A 331 -16.38 35.87 -8.01
N ASN A 332 -16.08 36.16 -9.27
CA ASN A 332 -14.90 35.60 -9.94
C ASN A 332 -13.59 36.17 -9.37
N TYR A 333 -13.54 37.48 -9.15
CA TYR A 333 -12.35 38.11 -8.56
C TYR A 333 -12.18 37.77 -7.09
N PHE A 334 -13.27 37.66 -6.33
CA PHE A 334 -13.19 37.20 -4.95
C PHE A 334 -12.82 35.72 -4.85
N LEU A 335 -13.31 34.87 -5.75
CA LEU A 335 -12.89 33.47 -5.78
C LEU A 335 -11.40 33.33 -6.06
N MET A 336 -10.86 34.10 -7.02
CA MET A 336 -9.42 34.16 -7.28
C MET A 336 -8.65 34.60 -6.02
N LEU A 337 -9.08 35.70 -5.40
CA LEU A 337 -8.51 36.21 -4.16
C LEU A 337 -8.54 35.17 -3.02
N LEU A 338 -9.68 34.49 -2.84
CA LEU A 338 -9.88 33.47 -1.83
C LEU A 338 -8.94 32.29 -2.06
N VAL A 339 -8.80 31.82 -3.30
CA VAL A 339 -7.92 30.70 -3.65
C VAL A 339 -6.47 31.00 -3.34
N ASP A 340 -5.98 32.19 -3.70
CA ASP A 340 -4.58 32.56 -3.44
C ASP A 340 -4.32 32.78 -1.94
N ILE A 341 -5.29 33.37 -1.21
CA ILE A 341 -5.23 33.49 0.25
C ILE A 341 -5.19 32.12 0.94
N GLU A 342 -6.00 31.17 0.47
CA GLU A 342 -6.08 29.80 1.00
C GLU A 342 -4.82 28.98 0.65
N LYS A 343 -4.31 29.06 -0.59
CA LYS A 343 -3.04 28.43 -0.98
C LYS A 343 -1.87 28.92 -0.12
N SER A 344 -1.87 30.21 0.22
CA SER A 344 -0.90 30.83 1.12
C SER A 344 -1.19 30.62 2.61
N SER A 345 -2.19 29.81 2.99
CA SER A 345 -2.57 29.52 4.38
C SER A 345 -2.73 30.78 5.27
N LEU A 346 -3.16 31.90 4.67
CA LEU A 346 -3.28 33.19 5.34
C LEU A 346 -4.46 33.24 6.31
N ILE A 347 -5.54 32.49 6.03
CA ILE A 347 -6.73 32.44 6.88
C ILE A 347 -6.44 31.67 8.17
N ASP A 348 -5.82 30.49 8.07
CA ASP A 348 -5.51 29.67 9.26
C ASP A 348 -4.48 30.35 10.17
N SER A 349 -3.42 30.91 9.58
CA SER A 349 -2.44 31.70 10.33
C SER A 349 -3.04 32.96 10.98
N TYR A 350 -4.04 33.61 10.36
CA TYR A 350 -4.77 34.73 10.98
C TYR A 350 -5.64 34.27 12.16
N MET A 351 -6.33 33.14 12.03
CA MET A 351 -7.09 32.55 13.16
C MET A 351 -6.17 32.21 14.33
N PHE A 352 -4.98 31.67 14.04
CA PHE A 352 -3.95 31.43 15.05
C PHE A 352 -3.44 32.72 15.69
N LEU A 353 -3.12 33.75 14.88
CA LEU A 353 -2.68 35.07 15.36
C LEU A 353 -3.67 35.64 16.39
N MET A 354 -4.96 35.59 16.09
CA MET A 354 -6.03 36.10 16.95
C MET A 354 -6.23 35.31 18.25
N SER A 355 -5.75 34.06 18.30
CA SER A 355 -5.82 33.22 19.50
C SER A 355 -4.72 33.53 20.52
N LYS A 356 -3.67 34.28 20.15
CA LYS A 356 -2.51 34.52 21.01
C LYS A 356 -2.71 35.71 21.95
N THR A 357 -2.36 35.50 23.21
CA THR A 357 -2.43 36.51 24.27
C THR A 357 -1.11 37.24 24.51
N ASN A 358 0.02 36.73 24.00
CA ASN A 358 1.34 37.35 24.17
C ASN A 358 1.55 38.45 23.11
N GLU A 359 1.57 39.72 23.55
CA GLU A 359 1.71 40.90 22.69
C GLU A 359 3.00 40.90 21.84
N ILE A 360 4.12 40.41 22.38
CA ILE A 360 5.41 40.42 21.65
C ILE A 360 5.38 39.42 20.48
N ILE A 361 4.85 38.22 20.71
CA ILE A 361 4.70 37.20 19.68
C ILE A 361 3.68 37.68 18.64
N TYR A 362 2.58 38.27 19.10
CA TYR A 362 1.55 38.83 18.24
C TYR A 362 2.12 39.85 17.25
N GLU A 363 2.88 40.83 17.71
CA GLU A 363 3.47 41.85 16.83
C GLU A 363 4.48 41.25 15.82
N ASN A 364 5.29 40.28 16.24
CA ASN A 364 6.23 39.61 15.35
C ASN A 364 5.51 38.80 14.25
N LEU A 365 4.52 38.00 14.63
CA LEU A 365 3.71 37.21 13.70
C LEU A 365 2.88 38.12 12.78
N LYS A 366 2.37 39.24 13.30
CA LYS A 366 1.61 40.23 12.55
C LYS A 366 2.45 40.85 11.43
N CYS A 367 3.70 41.23 11.72
CA CYS A 367 4.63 41.73 10.71
C CYS A 367 4.83 40.71 9.57
N ILE A 368 5.14 39.46 9.93
CA ILE A 368 5.34 38.36 8.97
C ILE A 368 4.07 38.13 8.12
N TRP A 369 2.89 38.19 8.75
CA TRP A 369 1.61 38.01 8.09
C TRP A 369 1.32 39.09 7.04
N PHE A 370 1.53 40.37 7.37
CA PHE A 370 1.33 41.46 6.42
C PHE A 370 2.33 41.44 5.26
N ASP A 371 3.59 41.07 5.51
CA ASP A 371 4.59 40.90 4.45
C ASP A 371 4.21 39.76 3.50
N CYS A 372 3.78 38.61 4.04
CA CYS A 372 3.33 37.47 3.25
C CYS A 372 2.04 37.76 2.47
N LEU A 373 1.12 38.53 3.07
CA LEU A 373 -0.08 39.01 2.38
C LEU A 373 0.30 39.87 1.16
N LYS A 374 1.23 40.80 1.33
CA LYS A 374 1.72 41.65 0.23
C LYS A 374 2.36 40.82 -0.88
N LEU A 375 3.24 39.87 -0.55
CA LEU A 375 3.87 38.98 -1.52
C LEU A 375 2.87 38.09 -2.26
N THR A 376 1.85 37.59 -1.56
CA THR A 376 0.76 36.81 -2.18
C THR A 376 0.06 37.66 -3.24
N PHE A 377 -0.16 38.95 -2.97
CA PHE A 377 -0.78 39.84 -3.95
C PHE A 377 0.12 40.18 -5.15
N GLU A 378 1.42 40.30 -4.95
CA GLU A 378 2.38 40.53 -6.04
C GLU A 378 2.50 39.30 -6.98
N SER A 379 2.17 38.11 -6.48
CA SER A 379 2.31 36.82 -7.20
C SER A 379 0.98 36.18 -7.65
N MET A 380 -0.15 36.89 -7.56
CA MET A 380 -1.48 36.34 -7.91
C MET A 380 -1.55 35.89 -9.37
N GLU A 381 -2.01 34.65 -9.57
CA GLU A 381 -2.23 34.07 -10.90
C GLU A 381 -3.59 34.46 -11.46
N GLN A 382 -3.60 35.35 -12.45
CA GLN A 382 -4.84 35.84 -13.07
C GLN A 382 -5.61 34.80 -13.92
N THR A 383 -5.02 33.62 -14.14
CA THR A 383 -5.56 32.54 -15.01
C THR A 383 -6.77 31.80 -14.41
N ILE A 384 -6.99 31.92 -13.10
CA ILE A 384 -8.00 31.15 -12.34
C ILE A 384 -9.43 31.69 -12.49
N THR A 385 -9.60 32.90 -13.04
CA THR A 385 -10.86 33.67 -13.07
C THR A 385 -12.07 33.00 -13.76
N PHE A 386 -11.86 31.94 -14.54
CA PHE A 386 -12.92 31.27 -15.34
C PHE A 386 -13.25 29.84 -14.93
N MET A 387 -12.67 29.30 -13.85
CA MET A 387 -13.00 27.94 -13.41
C MET A 387 -14.32 27.91 -12.63
N ASN A 388 -15.23 26.98 -12.98
CA ASN A 388 -16.53 26.83 -12.32
C ASN A 388 -16.39 26.30 -10.89
N THR A 389 -15.49 25.33 -10.70
CA THR A 389 -15.16 24.72 -9.40
C THR A 389 -13.65 24.65 -9.24
N ILE A 390 -13.15 24.94 -8.04
CA ILE A 390 -11.73 24.90 -7.72
C ILE A 390 -11.55 23.98 -6.51
N GLU A 391 -10.63 23.03 -6.62
CA GLU A 391 -10.28 22.14 -5.51
C GLU A 391 -9.08 22.71 -4.75
N ILE A 392 -9.24 22.86 -3.44
CA ILE A 392 -8.21 23.38 -2.53
C ILE A 392 -7.89 22.25 -1.55
N LEU A 393 -6.66 21.76 -1.61
CA LEU A 393 -6.15 20.81 -0.60
C LEU A 393 -5.91 21.58 0.70
N LEU A 394 -6.47 21.13 1.82
CA LEU A 394 -6.30 21.75 3.14
C LEU A 394 -5.36 20.92 4.02
N ILE A 395 -4.50 21.62 4.76
CA ILE A 395 -3.72 21.10 5.89
C ILE A 395 -4.11 21.96 7.07
N PHE A 396 -4.61 21.34 8.13
CA PHE A 396 -5.07 22.05 9.33
C PHE A 396 -3.90 22.40 10.25
N ASP A 397 -4.15 23.32 11.18
CA ASP A 397 -3.21 23.74 12.25
C ASP A 397 -1.88 24.36 11.76
N LEU A 398 -1.91 25.03 10.60
CA LEU A 398 -0.81 25.87 10.14
C LEU A 398 -0.81 27.22 10.86
N ARG A 399 0.33 27.57 11.46
CA ARG A 399 0.50 28.74 12.33
C ARG A 399 1.07 29.94 11.60
N LEU A 400 1.99 29.71 10.67
CA LEU A 400 2.62 30.72 9.83
C LEU A 400 1.95 30.80 8.44
N PRO A 401 1.98 31.99 7.82
CA PRO A 401 1.53 32.14 6.44
C PRO A 401 2.54 31.53 5.47
N ARG A 402 2.08 30.99 4.34
CA ARG A 402 2.91 30.45 3.25
C ARG A 402 3.83 29.28 3.65
N SER A 403 3.53 28.57 4.74
CA SER A 403 4.33 27.44 5.23
C SER A 403 4.53 26.33 4.19
N ARG A 404 3.57 26.11 3.29
CA ARG A 404 3.69 25.16 2.17
C ARG A 404 4.78 25.54 1.17
N PHE A 405 4.82 26.80 0.77
CA PHE A 405 5.84 27.30 -0.14
C PHE A 405 7.24 27.20 0.48
N GLU A 406 7.35 27.45 1.80
CA GLU A 406 8.60 27.23 2.52
C GLU A 406 8.99 25.74 2.55
N HIS A 407 8.02 24.85 2.77
CA HIS A 407 8.25 23.41 2.74
C HIS A 407 8.77 22.93 1.37
N GLU A 408 8.23 23.47 0.28
CA GLU A 408 8.71 23.19 -1.07
C GLU A 408 10.17 23.64 -1.27
N ILE A 409 10.57 24.79 -0.71
CA ILE A 409 11.97 25.23 -0.74
C ILE A 409 12.87 24.27 0.05
N ILE A 410 12.45 23.84 1.24
CA ILE A 410 13.18 22.83 2.04
C ILE A 410 13.32 21.53 1.24
N HIS A 411 12.25 21.09 0.56
CA HIS A 411 12.27 19.90 -0.28
C HIS A 411 13.24 20.05 -1.47
N GLN A 412 13.24 21.20 -2.15
CA GLN A 412 14.18 21.49 -3.22
C GLN A 412 15.63 21.47 -2.74
N ILE A 413 15.91 22.03 -1.55
CA ILE A 413 17.24 21.99 -0.94
C ILE A 413 17.66 20.54 -0.67
N ASN A 414 16.78 19.70 -0.11
CA ASN A 414 17.06 18.28 0.11
C ASN A 414 17.34 17.53 -1.20
N GLN A 415 16.56 17.78 -2.26
CA GLN A 415 16.80 17.18 -3.57
C GLN A 415 18.16 17.57 -4.16
N MET A 416 18.58 18.83 -3.98
CA MET A 416 19.91 19.30 -4.42
C MET A 416 21.05 18.61 -3.66
N ILE A 417 20.85 18.25 -2.39
CA ILE A 417 21.84 17.52 -1.59
C ILE A 417 21.96 16.06 -2.04
N LYS A 418 20.83 15.38 -2.31
CA LYS A 418 20.81 13.98 -2.76
C LYS A 418 21.30 13.78 -4.19
N LYS A 419 21.05 14.76 -5.07
CA LYS A 419 21.54 14.80 -6.45
C LYS A 419 22.52 15.96 -6.61
N PRO A 420 23.78 15.80 -6.17
CA PRO A 420 24.77 16.83 -6.35
C PRO A 420 24.91 17.09 -7.86
N ASN A 421 24.52 18.28 -8.31
CA ASN A 421 24.99 18.80 -9.60
C ASN A 421 26.54 18.80 -9.57
N GLU A 422 27.21 18.81 -10.72
CA GLU A 422 28.68 18.73 -10.92
C GLU A 422 29.55 19.67 -10.04
N ASN A 423 28.95 20.57 -9.25
CA ASN A 423 29.58 21.55 -8.36
C ASN A 423 29.52 21.21 -6.85
N ILE A 424 28.95 20.07 -6.42
CA ILE A 424 28.94 19.65 -5.01
C ILE A 424 29.78 18.36 -4.87
N ASP A 425 30.88 18.44 -4.13
CA ASP A 425 31.76 17.32 -3.86
C ASP A 425 31.05 16.32 -2.94
N VAL A 426 30.80 15.09 -3.41
CA VAL A 426 29.96 14.07 -2.74
C VAL A 426 30.56 13.61 -1.39
N ASN A 427 31.83 13.92 -1.13
CA ASN A 427 32.57 13.53 0.08
C ASN A 427 32.75 14.67 1.11
N LEU A 428 31.94 15.72 1.06
CA LEU A 428 31.98 16.78 2.09
C LEU A 428 31.47 16.23 3.44
N PRO A 429 32.14 16.53 4.57
CA PRO A 429 31.63 16.17 5.90
C PRO A 429 30.29 16.87 6.19
N ASP A 430 29.43 16.20 6.96
CA ASP A 430 28.04 16.61 7.25
C ASP A 430 27.91 18.06 7.72
N GLU A 431 28.85 18.56 8.51
CA GLU A 431 28.85 19.94 9.00
C GLU A 431 28.93 20.97 7.87
N LYS A 432 29.70 20.70 6.81
CA LYS A 432 29.82 21.59 5.65
C LYS A 432 28.58 21.55 4.76
N LEU A 433 27.95 20.37 4.65
CA LEU A 433 26.68 20.19 3.95
C LEU A 433 25.53 20.92 4.66
N LEU A 434 25.46 20.82 5.99
CA LEU A 434 24.48 21.55 6.80
C LEU A 434 24.66 23.07 6.67
N CYS A 435 25.90 23.56 6.74
CA CYS A 435 26.22 24.97 6.50
C CYS A 435 25.77 25.45 5.10
N PHE A 436 25.95 24.64 4.06
CA PHE A 436 25.47 24.95 2.71
C PHE A 436 23.93 25.02 2.67
N ALA A 437 23.25 24.02 3.26
CA ALA A 437 21.80 23.94 3.30
C ALA A 437 21.18 25.13 4.05
N MET A 438 21.73 25.48 5.21
CA MET A 438 21.30 26.62 6.02
C MET A 438 21.50 27.95 5.27
N LYS A 439 22.65 28.13 4.61
CA LYS A 439 22.89 29.32 3.78
C LYS A 439 21.92 29.42 2.62
N ARG A 440 21.53 28.28 2.01
CA ARG A 440 20.53 28.27 0.95
C ARG A 440 19.15 28.63 1.48
N LEU A 441 18.70 28.00 2.57
CA LEU A 441 17.43 28.31 3.21
C LEU A 441 17.30 29.81 3.51
N ARG A 442 18.32 30.42 4.13
CA ARG A 442 18.31 31.86 4.44
C ARG A 442 18.22 32.76 3.19
N ASN A 443 18.72 32.32 2.04
CA ASN A 443 18.69 33.10 0.80
C ASN A 443 17.41 32.90 -0.02
N THR A 444 16.75 31.74 0.09
CA THR A 444 15.61 31.37 -0.76
C THR A 444 14.27 31.33 -0.01
N SER A 445 14.28 31.44 1.32
CA SER A 445 13.07 31.39 2.16
C SER A 445 12.00 32.37 1.70
N VAL A 446 10.74 31.93 1.77
CA VAL A 446 9.55 32.75 1.45
C VAL A 446 9.41 33.93 2.39
N TYR A 447 9.93 33.79 3.62
CA TYR A 447 9.88 34.81 4.65
C TYR A 447 10.90 35.95 4.42
N GLY A 448 11.80 35.81 3.44
CA GLY A 448 12.79 36.84 3.12
C GLY A 448 13.62 37.24 4.34
N ASN A 449 13.70 38.53 4.65
CA ASN A 449 14.46 39.04 5.79
C ASN A 449 13.94 38.55 7.16
N ASN A 450 12.68 38.09 7.23
CA ASN A 450 12.08 37.59 8.46
C ASN A 450 12.54 36.17 8.82
N ILE A 451 13.19 35.42 7.90
CA ILE A 451 13.69 34.07 8.25
C ILE A 451 14.72 34.12 9.38
N GLU A 452 15.56 35.16 9.41
CA GLU A 452 16.59 35.32 10.43
C GLU A 452 15.98 35.67 11.80
N SER A 453 14.85 36.40 11.84
CA SER A 453 14.13 36.64 13.09
C SER A 453 13.39 35.40 13.59
N ILE A 454 12.86 34.58 12.67
CA ILE A 454 12.25 33.27 12.98
C ILE A 454 13.30 32.31 13.56
N LEU A 455 14.46 32.18 12.92
CA LEU A 455 15.51 31.27 13.36
C LEU A 455 16.19 31.72 14.66
N ASN A 456 16.26 33.01 14.97
CA ASN A 456 16.90 33.49 16.20
C ASN A 456 15.96 33.54 17.41
N ASN A 457 14.64 33.49 17.21
CA ASN A 457 13.65 33.50 18.29
C ASN A 457 13.08 32.08 18.50
N LYS A 458 13.34 31.51 19.69
CA LYS A 458 12.90 30.15 20.04
C LYS A 458 11.40 29.91 19.85
N GLU A 459 10.54 30.84 20.26
CA GLU A 459 9.08 30.67 20.17
C GLU A 459 8.59 30.73 18.72
N LEU A 460 9.15 31.62 17.90
CA LEU A 460 8.82 31.69 16.47
C LEU A 460 9.34 30.45 15.73
N PHE A 461 10.53 29.98 16.07
CA PHE A 461 11.09 28.75 15.54
C PHE A 461 10.22 27.53 15.87
N GLU A 462 9.67 27.43 17.08
CA GLU A 462 8.77 26.33 17.45
C GLU A 462 7.47 26.33 16.62
N HIS A 463 6.97 27.50 16.22
CA HIS A 463 5.82 27.60 15.31
C HIS A 463 6.20 27.26 13.87
N TYR A 464 7.37 27.73 13.40
CA TYR A 464 7.92 27.36 12.10
C TYR A 464 8.11 25.85 11.97
N TYR A 465 8.76 25.24 12.96
CA TYR A 465 9.07 23.82 13.00
C TYR A 465 7.79 22.96 13.05
N HIS A 466 6.80 23.40 13.83
CA HIS A 466 5.49 22.76 13.88
C HIS A 466 4.83 22.69 12.50
N ASP A 467 4.80 23.80 11.77
CA ASP A 467 4.18 23.83 10.44
C ASP A 467 4.89 22.92 9.44
N GLN A 468 6.23 22.91 9.48
CA GLN A 468 7.02 22.04 8.60
C GLN A 468 6.78 20.55 8.92
N LEU A 469 6.59 20.20 10.20
CA LEU A 469 6.19 18.85 10.61
C LEU A 469 4.76 18.52 10.17
N ALA A 470 3.80 19.42 10.38
CA ALA A 470 2.40 19.19 10.01
C ALA A 470 2.25 18.90 8.51
N ILE A 471 2.99 19.64 7.67
CA ILE A 471 3.01 19.41 6.22
C ILE A 471 3.66 18.07 5.87
N LEU A 472 4.78 17.73 6.51
CA LEU A 472 5.47 16.45 6.28
C LEU A 472 4.59 15.25 6.66
N LEU A 473 3.87 15.32 7.79
CA LEU A 473 2.97 14.26 8.24
C LEU A 473 1.81 14.05 7.25
N ASP A 474 1.22 15.14 6.72
CA ASP A 474 0.17 15.05 5.68
C ASP A 474 0.71 14.46 4.37
N GLU A 475 1.94 14.80 3.97
CA GLU A 475 2.60 14.26 2.77
C GLU A 475 2.87 12.74 2.88
N ILE A 476 3.32 12.27 4.05
CA ILE A 476 3.59 10.84 4.32
C ILE A 476 2.30 10.06 4.58
N ARG A 477 1.18 10.75 4.83
CA ARG A 477 -0.12 10.17 5.24
C ARG A 477 -0.05 9.50 6.61
N ILE A 478 0.57 10.18 7.56
CA ILE A 478 0.56 9.81 8.99
C ILE A 478 -0.65 10.49 9.63
N ASP A 479 -1.57 9.69 10.16
CA ASP A 479 -2.90 10.16 10.56
C ASP A 479 -3.15 10.09 12.08
N HIS A 480 -2.52 9.16 12.79
CA HIS A 480 -2.72 8.96 14.23
C HIS A 480 -1.73 9.77 15.08
N LEU A 481 -0.50 10.00 14.60
CA LEU A 481 0.52 10.74 15.31
C LEU A 481 0.23 12.25 15.32
N THR A 482 0.17 12.83 16.52
CA THR A 482 -0.02 14.27 16.67
C THR A 482 1.27 15.03 16.32
N VAL A 483 1.12 16.21 15.70
CA VAL A 483 2.25 17.10 15.39
C VAL A 483 3.02 17.48 16.67
N SER A 484 2.31 17.64 17.78
CA SER A 484 2.90 17.89 19.09
C SER A 484 3.80 16.76 19.58
N PHE A 485 3.39 15.51 19.37
CA PHE A 485 4.21 14.35 19.74
C PHE A 485 5.49 14.31 18.91
N ALA A 486 5.36 14.41 17.58
CA ALA A 486 6.51 14.43 16.67
C ALA A 486 7.47 15.59 16.97
N GLN A 487 6.92 16.78 17.28
CA GLN A 487 7.73 17.93 17.67
C GLN A 487 8.49 17.70 18.97
N ARG A 488 7.86 17.13 20.01
CA ARG A 488 8.56 16.80 21.27
C ARG A 488 9.66 15.77 21.04
N LEU A 489 9.37 14.70 20.29
CA LEU A 489 10.35 13.66 19.96
C LEU A 489 11.66 14.24 19.38
N LEU A 490 11.55 15.23 18.48
CA LEU A 490 12.70 15.80 17.77
C LEU A 490 13.34 17.00 18.46
N THR A 491 12.69 17.61 19.46
CA THR A 491 13.14 18.89 20.04
C THR A 491 13.39 18.86 21.54
N SER A 492 12.99 17.78 22.24
CA SER A 492 13.15 17.61 23.68
C SER A 492 14.60 17.52 24.15
N ASN A 493 15.54 17.16 23.27
CA ASN A 493 16.97 17.20 23.60
C ASN A 493 17.46 18.68 23.68
N PRO A 494 17.88 19.17 24.87
CA PRO A 494 18.27 20.55 25.06
C PRO A 494 19.64 20.90 24.45
N MET A 495 20.46 19.90 24.10
CA MET A 495 21.78 20.12 23.48
C MET A 495 21.69 20.41 21.98
N LEU A 496 20.56 20.12 21.34
CA LEU A 496 20.37 20.38 19.92
C LEU A 496 20.31 21.88 19.63
N THR A 497 21.20 22.35 18.76
CA THR A 497 21.07 23.69 18.18
C THR A 497 19.89 23.75 17.22
N ILE A 498 19.51 24.95 16.82
CA ILE A 498 18.45 25.17 15.82
C ILE A 498 18.83 24.54 14.48
N GLU A 499 20.12 24.56 14.14
CA GLU A 499 20.64 23.95 12.92
C GLU A 499 20.55 22.42 12.99
N ASP A 500 20.84 21.82 14.15
CA ASP A 500 20.69 20.37 14.36
C ASP A 500 19.23 19.94 14.24
N LYS A 501 18.30 20.72 14.79
CA LYS A 501 16.85 20.45 14.67
C LYS A 501 16.38 20.46 13.22
N LEU A 502 16.91 21.36 12.39
CA LEU A 502 16.60 21.45 10.95
C LEU A 502 17.34 20.41 10.10
N LYS A 503 18.41 19.79 10.63
CA LYS A 503 19.19 18.77 9.93
C LYS A 503 18.32 17.61 9.44
N HIS A 504 17.33 17.20 10.23
CA HIS A 504 16.37 16.15 9.84
C HIS A 504 15.56 16.50 8.59
N PHE A 505 15.14 17.76 8.46
CA PHE A 505 14.38 18.21 7.28
C PHE A 505 15.26 18.43 6.04
N LEU A 506 16.45 18.97 6.24
CA LEU A 506 17.33 19.39 5.15
C LEU A 506 18.16 18.24 4.57
N MET A 507 18.68 17.34 5.42
CA MET A 507 19.61 16.28 5.02
C MET A 507 18.95 14.90 5.10
N TYR A 508 18.43 14.53 6.27
CA TYR A 508 17.96 13.16 6.56
C TYR A 508 16.45 13.00 6.45
N ARG A 509 15.86 13.58 5.40
CA ARG A 509 14.40 13.59 5.23
C ARG A 509 13.81 12.17 5.18
N ASP A 510 14.44 11.23 4.47
CA ASP A 510 13.91 9.86 4.33
C ASP A 510 13.94 9.10 5.65
N GLU A 511 15.03 9.24 6.40
CA GLU A 511 15.17 8.64 7.72
C GLU A 511 14.18 9.25 8.72
N LEU A 512 13.91 10.55 8.64
CA LEU A 512 12.84 11.19 9.41
C LEU A 512 11.46 10.62 9.06
N MET A 513 11.17 10.34 7.79
CA MET A 513 9.89 9.74 7.40
C MET A 513 9.73 8.35 8.02
N GLU A 514 10.76 7.51 7.93
CA GLU A 514 10.76 6.16 8.51
C GLU A 514 10.66 6.21 10.04
N LEU A 515 11.37 7.14 10.69
CA LEU A 515 11.28 7.35 12.13
C LEU A 515 9.83 7.66 12.55
N LEU A 516 9.17 8.60 11.86
CA LEU A 516 7.78 8.96 12.15
C LEU A 516 6.82 7.80 11.87
N HIS A 517 7.06 6.99 10.84
CA HIS A 517 6.25 5.81 10.53
C HIS A 517 6.38 4.71 11.60
N ILE A 518 7.58 4.50 12.15
CA ILE A 518 7.80 3.58 13.27
C ILE A 518 6.98 3.99 14.49
N PHE A 519 6.98 5.29 14.82
CA PHE A 519 6.19 5.80 15.94
C PHE A 519 4.69 5.76 15.66
N GLU A 520 4.22 6.04 14.44
CA GLU A 520 2.82 5.89 14.04
C GLU A 520 2.31 4.48 14.32
N ILE A 521 3.01 3.45 13.80
CA ILE A 521 2.64 2.04 13.98
C ILE A 521 2.66 1.65 15.47
N GLY A 522 3.66 2.14 16.21
CA GLY A 522 3.78 1.84 17.63
C GLY A 522 2.71 2.51 18.48
N MET A 523 2.37 3.77 18.18
CA MET A 523 1.36 4.54 18.90
C MET A 523 -0.06 4.05 18.61
N GLU A 524 -0.34 3.47 17.43
CA GLU A 524 -1.62 2.82 17.14
C GLU A 524 -1.95 1.71 18.16
N LEU A 525 -0.93 1.00 18.65
CA LEU A 525 -1.10 -0.08 19.64
C LEU A 525 -1.06 0.41 21.10
N ILE A 526 -0.22 1.41 21.41
CA ILE A 526 0.01 1.87 22.78
C ILE A 526 -1.02 2.93 23.20
N GLY A 527 -1.30 3.87 22.30
CA GLY A 527 -1.96 5.15 22.53
C GLY A 527 -1.00 6.23 23.04
N GLU A 528 -1.06 7.45 22.47
CA GLU A 528 -0.18 8.57 22.84
C GLU A 528 -0.28 8.95 24.33
N GLU A 529 -1.46 8.79 24.95
CA GLU A 529 -1.71 9.15 26.35
C GLU A 529 -0.82 8.40 27.35
N LYS A 530 -0.33 7.21 26.99
CA LYS A 530 0.56 6.42 27.84
C LYS A 530 2.03 6.83 27.72
N TRP A 531 2.37 7.70 26.77
CA TRP A 531 3.73 8.15 26.55
C TRP A 531 4.06 9.40 27.37
N ASN A 532 5.10 9.32 28.21
CA ASN A 532 5.58 10.46 28.97
C ASN A 532 7.07 10.74 28.70
N PHE A 533 7.36 11.80 27.94
CA PHE A 533 8.74 12.22 27.67
C PHE A 533 9.46 12.75 28.92
N ASP A 534 8.72 13.33 29.87
CA ASP A 534 9.30 14.01 31.05
C ASP A 534 9.83 13.00 32.10
N GLU A 535 9.35 11.75 32.05
CA GLU A 535 9.85 10.64 32.87
C GLU A 535 11.06 9.93 32.26
N GLN A 536 11.36 10.16 30.97
CA GLN A 536 12.39 9.46 30.22
C GLN A 536 13.70 10.25 30.12
N PHE A 537 13.69 11.55 30.47
CA PHE A 537 14.86 12.42 30.38
C PHE A 537 15.04 13.28 31.63
N PHE A 538 16.20 13.18 32.28
CA PHE A 538 16.55 13.99 33.45
C PHE A 538 17.85 14.75 33.24
N ILE A 539 17.85 16.02 33.67
CA ILE A 539 19.05 16.84 33.76
C ILE A 539 19.51 16.81 35.22
N SER A 540 20.72 16.31 35.48
CA SER A 540 21.26 16.17 36.83
C SER A 540 22.62 16.86 36.98
N ASP A 541 22.87 17.40 38.17
CA ASP A 541 24.19 17.90 38.57
C ASP A 541 25.12 16.73 38.93
N LYS A 542 26.45 16.90 38.72
CA LYS A 542 27.49 15.91 39.06
C LYS A 542 27.40 15.36 40.49
N THR A 543 26.86 16.12 41.43
CA THR A 543 26.75 15.75 42.85
C THR A 543 25.62 14.75 43.15
N LYS A 544 24.63 14.60 42.26
CA LYS A 544 23.46 13.71 42.44
C LYS A 544 23.56 12.40 41.63
N MET A 545 24.59 12.29 40.79
CA MET A 545 24.80 11.19 39.86
C MET A 545 24.78 9.81 40.53
N THR A 546 25.35 9.68 41.73
CA THR A 546 25.43 8.41 42.48
C THR A 546 24.11 7.94 43.12
N THR A 547 23.03 8.72 43.02
CA THR A 547 21.75 8.43 43.68
C THR A 547 20.58 8.15 42.73
N ILE A 548 20.82 8.21 41.41
CA ILE A 548 19.76 8.01 40.42
C ILE A 548 19.52 6.50 40.24
N ASN A 549 18.42 6.03 40.81
CA ASN A 549 17.91 4.67 40.63
C ASN A 549 16.68 4.70 39.74
N ASN A 550 16.70 3.92 38.66
CA ASN A 550 15.54 3.77 37.80
C ASN A 550 14.59 2.72 38.38
N SER A 551 13.46 3.17 38.93
CA SER A 551 12.37 2.29 39.38
C SER A 551 11.36 1.96 38.27
N SER A 552 11.50 2.58 37.09
CA SER A 552 10.60 2.38 35.96
C SER A 552 11.00 1.17 35.11
N ASN A 553 10.05 0.70 34.30
CA ASN A 553 10.28 -0.33 33.29
C ASN A 553 10.81 0.23 31.95
N LEU A 554 11.12 1.53 31.90
CA LEU A 554 11.64 2.21 30.72
C LEU A 554 13.09 2.61 30.93
N TYR A 555 13.83 2.85 29.85
CA TYR A 555 15.14 3.46 29.88
C TYR A 555 15.02 4.94 30.22
N ILE A 556 15.91 5.40 31.09
CA ILE A 556 16.03 6.80 31.47
C ILE A 556 17.34 7.34 30.90
N LEU A 557 17.26 8.45 30.18
CA LEU A 557 18.42 9.19 29.73
C LEU A 557 18.73 10.31 30.76
N VAL A 558 19.93 10.28 31.32
CA VAL A 558 20.41 11.28 32.27
C VAL A 558 21.50 12.10 31.60
N GLN A 559 21.30 13.41 31.54
CA GLN A 559 22.31 14.35 31.11
C GLN A 559 23.06 14.90 32.33
N VAL A 560 24.39 14.80 32.31
CA VAL A 560 25.28 15.43 33.28
C VAL A 560 26.27 16.31 32.53
N GLU A 561 26.15 17.62 32.70
CA GLU A 561 26.89 18.62 31.90
C GLU A 561 26.68 18.45 30.39
N GLN A 562 27.68 17.93 29.67
CA GLN A 562 27.68 17.69 28.22
C GLN A 562 27.67 16.20 27.84
N GLU A 563 27.63 15.31 28.83
CA GLU A 563 27.68 13.87 28.61
C GLU A 563 26.34 13.22 28.92
N PHE A 564 26.01 12.19 28.15
CA PHE A 564 24.78 11.42 28.29
C PHE A 564 25.07 10.05 28.90
N TYR A 565 24.24 9.68 29.87
CA TYR A 565 24.26 8.39 30.53
C TYR A 565 22.89 7.75 30.43
N GLN A 566 22.83 6.49 30.00
CA GLN A 566 21.58 5.75 29.92
C GLN A 566 21.45 4.82 31.14
N VAL A 567 20.32 4.89 31.83
CA VAL A 567 19.99 3.98 32.94
C VAL A 567 18.96 2.96 32.44
N PRO A 568 19.34 1.68 32.31
CA PRO A 568 18.41 0.62 31.94
C PRO A 568 17.29 0.47 32.98
N PRO A 569 16.15 -0.15 32.60
CA PRO A 569 15.04 -0.39 33.51
C PRO A 569 15.49 -1.20 34.72
N GLN A 570 14.99 -0.82 35.91
CA GLN A 570 15.27 -1.48 37.20
C GLN A 570 16.75 -1.56 37.60
N LYS A 571 17.62 -0.72 37.02
CA LYS A 571 19.04 -0.63 37.35
C LYS A 571 19.41 0.75 37.91
N SER A 572 20.53 0.80 38.63
CA SER A 572 21.17 2.05 39.04
C SER A 572 22.06 2.58 37.92
N LEU A 573 22.29 3.90 37.91
CA LEU A 573 23.23 4.53 36.99
C LEU A 573 24.63 3.92 37.12
N ASN A 574 25.18 3.46 35.99
CA ASN A 574 26.59 3.08 35.88
C ASN A 574 27.43 4.29 35.41
N ASN A 575 28.72 4.32 35.74
CA ASN A 575 29.65 5.38 35.32
C ASN A 575 30.07 5.28 33.84
N GLU A 576 29.42 4.44 33.04
CA GLU A 576 29.74 4.23 31.63
C GLU A 576 28.96 5.22 30.76
N LEU A 577 29.66 5.89 29.85
CA LEU A 577 29.05 6.80 28.88
C LEU A 577 28.14 6.02 27.95
N TYR A 578 27.03 6.63 27.56
CA TYR A 578 26.13 6.03 26.58
C TYR A 578 26.77 6.11 25.17
N GLU A 579 27.07 4.96 24.59
CA GLU A 579 27.57 4.84 23.21
C GLU A 579 26.39 4.98 22.23
N CYS A 580 26.26 6.16 21.62
CA CYS A 580 25.24 6.49 20.62
C CYS A 580 25.87 6.88 19.28
N ASN A 581 25.17 6.57 18.18
CA ASN A 581 25.58 7.00 16.83
C ASN A 581 24.87 8.28 16.41
N GLY A 582 23.61 8.44 16.83
CA GLY A 582 22.73 9.55 16.45
C GLY A 582 22.38 10.45 17.63
N ASP A 583 21.11 10.87 17.70
CA ASP A 583 20.59 11.60 18.86
C ASP A 583 20.31 10.63 20.03
N PRO A 584 20.99 10.78 21.18
CA PRO A 584 20.80 9.94 22.36
C PRO A 584 19.35 9.85 22.83
N PHE A 585 18.60 10.94 22.70
CA PHE A 585 17.20 11.01 23.12
C PHE A 585 16.29 10.21 22.20
N ILE A 586 16.49 10.32 20.89
CA ILE A 586 15.69 9.57 19.90
C ILE A 586 16.01 8.07 20.01
N GLU A 587 17.27 7.68 20.14
CA GLU A 587 17.64 6.28 20.37
C GLU A 587 16.98 5.72 21.64
N THR A 588 17.00 6.48 22.74
CA THR A 588 16.34 6.08 24.00
C THR A 588 14.82 5.99 23.81
N CYS A 589 14.20 6.91 23.07
CA CYS A 589 12.78 6.83 22.74
C CYS A 589 12.45 5.59 21.90
N LEU A 590 13.27 5.24 20.90
CA LEU A 590 13.10 4.01 20.13
C LEU A 590 13.22 2.76 21.01
N MET A 591 14.16 2.74 21.95
CA MET A 591 14.26 1.64 22.93
C MET A 591 13.04 1.58 23.85
N ASN A 592 12.53 2.73 24.31
CA ASN A 592 11.34 2.82 25.15
C ASN A 592 10.06 2.43 24.40
N LEU A 593 9.99 2.71 23.10
CA LEU A 593 8.90 2.24 22.24
C LEU A 593 8.83 0.71 22.27
N ILE A 594 9.98 0.04 22.12
CA ILE A 594 10.06 -1.42 22.21
C ILE A 594 9.63 -1.91 23.59
N GLU A 595 10.06 -1.27 24.67
CA GLU A 595 9.65 -1.64 26.05
C GLU A 595 8.14 -1.49 26.28
N LEU A 596 7.52 -0.44 25.75
CA LEU A 596 6.08 -0.24 25.85
C LEU A 596 5.29 -1.22 24.98
N LEU A 597 5.78 -1.56 23.79
CA LEU A 597 5.15 -2.52 22.89
C LEU A 597 5.09 -3.94 23.47
N VAL A 598 6.09 -4.32 24.26
CA VAL A 598 6.16 -5.64 24.93
C VAL A 598 5.65 -5.60 26.37
N SER A 599 5.19 -4.44 26.84
CA SER A 599 4.68 -4.28 28.21
C SER A 599 3.38 -5.05 28.43
N SER A 600 3.15 -5.47 29.67
CA SER A 600 1.94 -6.20 30.06
C SER A 600 0.65 -5.41 29.80
N SER A 601 0.69 -4.08 29.93
CA SER A 601 -0.46 -3.20 29.67
C SER A 601 -0.86 -3.19 28.19
N THR A 602 0.12 -3.08 27.27
CA THR A 602 -0.15 -3.12 25.83
C THR A 602 -0.61 -4.52 25.39
N ILE A 603 0.03 -5.58 25.88
CA ILE A 603 -0.35 -6.97 25.57
C ILE A 603 -1.78 -7.28 26.03
N GLN A 604 -2.24 -6.72 27.15
CA GLN A 604 -3.62 -6.90 27.62
C GLN A 604 -4.65 -6.23 26.70
N CYS A 605 -4.36 -5.04 26.18
CA CYS A 605 -5.28 -4.25 25.34
C CYS A 605 -5.42 -4.77 23.91
N ILE A 606 -4.55 -5.66 23.44
CA ILE A 606 -4.59 -6.15 22.05
C ILE A 606 -5.70 -7.20 21.87
N ASP A 607 -6.50 -7.02 20.82
CA ASP A 607 -7.59 -7.91 20.43
C ASP A 607 -7.25 -8.81 19.22
N ASN A 608 -6.19 -8.47 18.47
CA ASN A 608 -5.79 -9.20 17.27
C ASN A 608 -4.28 -9.51 17.25
N ILE A 609 -3.94 -10.79 17.37
CA ILE A 609 -2.54 -11.25 17.35
C ILE A 609 -1.86 -11.06 15.98
N ALA A 610 -2.62 -11.06 14.87
CA ALA A 610 -2.07 -10.83 13.54
C ALA A 610 -1.66 -9.36 13.34
N GLN A 611 -2.46 -8.41 13.85
CA GLN A 611 -2.10 -6.99 13.87
C GLN A 611 -0.80 -6.78 14.66
N LEU A 612 -0.66 -7.46 15.79
CA LEU A 612 0.57 -7.42 16.60
C LEU A 612 1.80 -7.92 15.82
N SER A 613 1.71 -9.07 15.14
CA SER A 613 2.83 -9.59 14.36
C SER A 613 3.20 -8.66 13.20
N THR A 614 2.22 -8.08 12.51
CA THR A 614 2.47 -7.12 11.44
C THR A 614 3.16 -5.87 11.97
N ALA A 615 2.66 -5.29 13.07
CA ALA A 615 3.26 -4.11 13.69
C ALA A 615 4.70 -4.36 14.15
N TYR A 616 4.96 -5.47 14.86
CA TYR A 616 6.32 -5.84 15.24
C TYR A 616 7.23 -6.02 14.03
N SER A 617 6.74 -6.68 12.97
CA SER A 617 7.52 -6.89 11.75
C SER A 617 7.90 -5.59 11.06
N LEU A 618 6.95 -4.66 10.93
CA LEU A 618 7.16 -3.36 10.29
C LEU A 618 8.10 -2.48 11.12
N ILE A 619 7.95 -2.45 12.45
CA ILE A 619 8.86 -1.71 13.33
C ILE A 619 10.27 -2.29 13.26
N ILE A 620 10.42 -3.61 13.29
CA ILE A 620 11.73 -4.25 13.13
C ILE A 620 12.35 -3.84 11.80
N GLN A 621 11.59 -3.90 10.69
CA GLN A 621 12.07 -3.50 9.36
C GLN A 621 12.44 -2.02 9.29
N GLY A 622 11.60 -1.12 9.82
CA GLY A 622 11.86 0.32 9.83
C GLY A 622 13.13 0.65 10.60
N VAL A 623 13.34 0.05 11.78
CA VAL A 623 14.57 0.26 12.55
C VAL A 623 15.82 -0.20 11.80
N PHE A 624 15.73 -1.20 10.91
CA PHE A 624 16.86 -1.59 10.05
C PHE A 624 17.21 -0.59 8.95
N VAL A 625 16.29 0.31 8.59
CA VAL A 625 16.51 1.35 7.58
C VAL A 625 17.17 2.60 8.20
N LEU A 626 17.12 2.73 9.53
CA LEU A 626 17.74 3.84 10.26
C LEU A 626 19.25 3.63 10.37
N ASP A 627 20.02 4.30 9.53
CA ASP A 627 21.49 4.18 9.50
C ASP A 627 22.17 4.93 10.66
N HIS A 628 21.58 6.03 11.16
CA HIS A 628 22.21 6.87 12.18
C HIS A 628 21.86 6.48 13.61
N TYR A 629 20.85 5.62 13.83
CA TYR A 629 20.34 5.32 15.17
C TYR A 629 20.68 3.90 15.62
N LEU A 630 21.28 3.77 16.80
CA LEU A 630 21.59 2.47 17.41
C LEU A 630 20.47 2.03 18.39
N VAL A 631 19.79 0.92 18.09
CA VAL A 631 18.71 0.38 18.95
C VAL A 631 19.12 -0.95 19.59
N ASN A 632 19.66 -0.87 20.81
CA ASN A 632 20.24 -2.01 21.53
C ASN A 632 19.25 -3.11 21.93
N ASN A 633 17.99 -2.78 22.22
CA ASN A 633 16.98 -3.77 22.65
C ASN A 633 16.12 -4.32 21.50
N LEU A 634 16.51 -4.13 20.24
CA LEU A 634 15.77 -4.63 19.06
C LEU A 634 15.59 -6.15 19.05
N GLU A 635 16.57 -6.90 19.56
CA GLU A 635 16.49 -8.37 19.67
C GLU A 635 15.37 -8.83 20.61
N LYS A 636 15.00 -8.01 21.59
CA LYS A 636 13.84 -8.27 22.46
C LYS A 636 12.56 -8.32 21.63
N LEU A 637 12.31 -7.31 20.80
CA LEU A 637 11.14 -7.25 19.92
C LEU A 637 11.12 -8.43 18.93
N ARG A 638 12.29 -8.79 18.37
CA ARG A 638 12.44 -9.96 17.48
C ARG A 638 12.10 -11.28 18.18
N SER A 639 12.45 -11.43 19.45
CA SER A 639 12.07 -12.59 20.26
C SER A 639 10.55 -12.67 20.43
N PHE A 640 9.89 -11.54 20.71
CA PHE A 640 8.42 -11.47 20.81
C PHE A 640 7.73 -11.76 19.46
N ASP A 641 8.18 -11.17 18.35
CA ASP A 641 7.63 -11.45 17.01
C ASP A 641 7.80 -12.92 16.63
N SER A 642 8.96 -13.51 16.91
CA SER A 642 9.22 -14.93 16.66
C SER A 642 8.28 -15.83 17.46
N LEU A 643 8.02 -15.50 18.73
CA LEU A 643 7.06 -16.20 19.58
C LEU A 643 5.64 -16.10 19.01
N VAL A 644 5.19 -14.89 18.66
CA VAL A 644 3.86 -14.63 18.09
C VAL A 644 3.66 -15.44 16.80
N ARG A 645 4.61 -15.36 15.86
CA ARG A 645 4.57 -16.13 14.61
C ARG A 645 4.56 -17.64 14.86
N CYS A 646 5.27 -18.10 15.90
CA CYS A 646 5.28 -19.51 16.26
C CYS A 646 3.91 -19.99 16.76
N ILE A 647 3.28 -19.22 17.65
CA ILE A 647 1.94 -19.52 18.18
C ILE A 647 0.90 -19.47 17.06
N MET A 648 0.92 -18.44 16.20
CA MET A 648 0.01 -18.32 15.06
C MET A 648 0.13 -19.48 14.05
N ASN A 649 1.31 -20.08 13.91
CA ASN A 649 1.52 -21.25 13.05
C ASN A 649 1.00 -22.56 13.67
N LEU A 650 0.85 -22.64 14.99
CA LEU A 650 0.49 -23.86 15.71
C LEU A 650 -0.94 -23.86 16.24
N ILE A 651 -1.55 -22.68 16.39
CA ILE A 651 -2.88 -22.49 16.97
C ILE A 651 -3.68 -21.53 16.07
N PRO A 652 -4.98 -21.80 15.83
CA PRO A 652 -5.87 -20.86 15.14
C PRO A 652 -5.89 -19.47 15.82
N HIS A 653 -6.01 -18.40 15.02
CA HIS A 653 -5.88 -17.00 15.47
C HIS A 653 -6.70 -16.66 16.73
N ASP A 654 -7.94 -17.14 16.82
CA ASP A 654 -8.86 -16.85 17.94
C ASP A 654 -8.33 -17.34 19.30
N ARG A 655 -7.58 -18.45 19.32
CA ARG A 655 -6.99 -19.03 20.54
C ARG A 655 -5.53 -18.65 20.73
N ALA A 656 -4.83 -18.31 19.64
CA ALA A 656 -3.43 -17.91 19.67
C ALA A 656 -3.20 -16.68 20.57
N LEU A 657 -4.12 -15.71 20.56
CA LEU A 657 -4.06 -14.53 21.43
C LEU A 657 -4.17 -14.90 22.93
N ILE A 658 -5.05 -15.83 23.29
CA ILE A 658 -5.23 -16.28 24.68
C ILE A 658 -3.97 -16.98 25.16
N VAL A 659 -3.40 -17.86 24.34
CA VAL A 659 -2.14 -18.54 24.65
C VAL A 659 -0.99 -17.54 24.80
N PHE A 660 -0.87 -16.56 23.89
CA PHE A 660 0.14 -15.51 23.98
C PHE A 660 -0.01 -14.65 25.25
N LYS A 661 -1.23 -14.20 25.57
CA LYS A 661 -1.52 -13.46 26.80
C LYS A 661 -1.17 -14.29 28.05
N ASN A 662 -1.48 -15.59 28.06
CA ASN A 662 -1.12 -16.47 29.17
C ASN A 662 0.40 -16.59 29.36
N ILE A 663 1.18 -16.69 28.27
CA ILE A 663 2.64 -16.79 28.33
C ILE A 663 3.29 -15.48 28.85
N CYS A 664 2.73 -14.34 28.48
CA CYS A 664 3.28 -13.03 28.83
C CYS A 664 2.76 -12.48 30.19
N LEU A 665 1.58 -12.91 30.67
CA LEU A 665 0.90 -12.30 31.83
C LEU A 665 0.70 -13.22 33.04
N ASN A 666 0.70 -14.56 32.90
CA ASN A 666 0.36 -15.44 34.03
C ASN A 666 1.56 -15.71 34.95
N ASN A 667 1.45 -15.24 36.19
CA ASN A 667 2.36 -15.56 37.31
C ASN A 667 2.19 -17.00 37.86
N GLN A 668 1.22 -17.77 37.36
CA GLN A 668 0.95 -19.14 37.84
C GLN A 668 1.87 -20.20 37.21
N SER A 669 2.37 -19.94 36.00
CA SER A 669 3.50 -20.66 35.41
C SER A 669 4.78 -19.98 35.86
N ASN A 670 5.75 -20.71 36.42
CA ASN A 670 7.04 -20.20 36.90
C ASN A 670 7.94 -19.55 35.82
N ILE A 671 7.42 -19.20 34.64
CA ILE A 671 8.16 -18.55 33.56
C ILE A 671 7.31 -17.45 32.93
N VAL A 672 7.57 -16.20 33.30
CA VAL A 672 7.08 -15.02 32.57
C VAL A 672 8.07 -14.75 31.43
N PHE A 673 7.60 -14.70 30.19
CA PHE A 673 8.45 -14.39 29.05
C PHE A 673 8.73 -12.89 28.98
N ASN A 674 9.98 -12.50 29.29
CA ASN A 674 10.44 -11.12 29.27
C ASN A 674 11.31 -10.80 28.02
N GLY A 675 11.40 -11.70 27.05
CA GLY A 675 12.23 -11.54 25.85
C GLY A 675 13.74 -11.77 26.06
N ASN A 676 14.22 -11.73 27.31
CA ASN A 676 15.63 -11.93 27.68
C ASN A 676 15.80 -13.24 28.47
N PHE A 677 16.85 -13.99 28.15
CA PHE A 677 17.19 -15.25 28.81
C PHE A 677 18.56 -15.16 29.48
N SER A 678 18.71 -15.77 30.66
CA SER A 678 19.99 -15.76 31.39
C SER A 678 20.96 -16.83 30.91
N THR A 679 20.44 -17.97 30.42
CA THR A 679 21.25 -19.12 30.00
C THR A 679 20.60 -19.87 28.84
N CYS A 680 21.40 -20.58 28.03
CA CYS A 680 20.88 -21.48 26.99
C CYS A 680 19.91 -22.55 27.57
N GLU A 681 20.15 -23.04 28.79
CA GLU A 681 19.26 -24.01 29.44
C GLU A 681 17.88 -23.42 29.79
N SER A 682 17.82 -22.13 30.12
CA SER A 682 16.54 -21.43 30.34
C SER A 682 15.70 -21.33 29.07
N ILE A 683 16.34 -21.22 27.89
CA ILE A 683 15.68 -21.25 26.59
C ILE A 683 15.07 -22.64 26.35
N HIS A 684 15.85 -23.70 26.57
CA HIS A 684 15.37 -25.08 26.41
C HIS A 684 14.15 -25.38 27.30
N LYS A 685 14.22 -25.02 28.59
CA LYS A 685 13.11 -25.19 29.55
C LYS A 685 11.87 -24.40 29.15
N PHE A 686 12.04 -23.18 28.63
CA PHE A 686 10.91 -22.39 28.13
C PHE A 686 10.22 -23.07 26.94
N ILE A 687 10.99 -23.55 25.96
CA ILE A 687 10.43 -24.23 24.78
C ILE A 687 9.74 -25.54 25.16
N ASP A 688 10.30 -26.32 26.09
CA ASP A 688 9.67 -27.56 26.57
C ASP A 688 8.32 -27.28 27.26
N ASN A 689 8.27 -26.26 28.11
CA ASN A 689 7.03 -25.86 28.77
C ASN A 689 5.99 -25.31 27.77
N LEU A 690 6.45 -24.58 26.75
CA LEU A 690 5.57 -24.06 25.70
C LEU A 690 5.00 -25.20 24.83
N ASP A 691 5.81 -26.22 24.54
CA ASP A 691 5.35 -27.44 23.85
C ASP A 691 4.30 -28.20 24.69
N GLU A 692 4.45 -28.27 26.02
CA GLU A 692 3.42 -28.83 26.92
C GLU A 692 2.13 -28.00 26.93
N MET A 693 2.21 -26.67 26.98
CA MET A 693 1.05 -25.78 26.93
C MET A 693 0.28 -25.93 25.62
N ILE A 694 0.98 -26.02 24.48
CA ILE A 694 0.34 -26.18 23.16
C ILE A 694 -0.29 -27.57 23.02
N LYS A 695 0.35 -28.63 23.55
CA LYS A 695 -0.24 -29.98 23.57
C LYS A 695 -1.52 -30.05 24.40
N ASN A 696 -1.60 -29.31 25.50
CA ASN A 696 -2.79 -29.28 26.36
C ASN A 696 -3.99 -28.59 25.68
N GLU A 697 -3.74 -27.59 24.82
CA GLU A 697 -4.76 -26.88 24.03
C GLU A 697 -5.21 -27.69 22.78
N ASN A 698 -4.29 -28.40 22.12
CA ASN A 698 -4.56 -29.19 20.90
C ASN A 698 -4.72 -30.70 21.19
N LYS A 699 -5.80 -31.09 21.89
CA LYS A 699 -6.07 -32.51 22.24
C LYS A 699 -6.31 -33.45 21.05
N ASN A 700 -6.50 -32.93 19.82
CA ASN A 700 -6.94 -33.72 18.66
C ASN A 700 -5.92 -33.87 17.51
N SER A 701 -4.69 -33.35 17.62
CA SER A 701 -3.68 -33.49 16.55
C SER A 701 -2.38 -34.07 17.08
N ILE A 702 -2.36 -35.37 17.34
CA ILE A 702 -1.12 -36.14 17.43
C ILE A 702 -0.63 -36.28 15.98
N ASN A 703 0.32 -35.45 15.55
CA ASN A 703 1.12 -35.73 14.35
C ASN A 703 2.47 -35.04 14.45
N LEU A 704 3.52 -35.73 13.97
CA LEU A 704 4.93 -35.33 13.96
C LEU A 704 5.25 -33.97 13.29
N LEU A 705 4.27 -33.26 12.74
CA LEU A 705 4.44 -31.95 12.08
C LEU A 705 4.58 -30.76 13.04
N ASN A 706 4.26 -30.90 14.33
CA ASN A 706 4.28 -29.80 15.31
C ASN A 706 5.68 -29.39 15.82
N CYS A 707 6.74 -30.15 15.51
CA CYS A 707 8.08 -29.83 16.03
C CYS A 707 8.81 -28.73 15.25
N ARG A 708 8.46 -28.46 13.98
CA ARG A 708 9.26 -27.55 13.13
C ARG A 708 9.23 -26.08 13.57
N PRO A 709 8.07 -25.46 13.84
CA PRO A 709 8.02 -24.08 14.32
C PRO A 709 8.73 -23.90 15.67
N MET A 710 8.58 -24.89 16.58
CA MET A 710 9.26 -24.90 17.89
C MET A 710 10.78 -24.90 17.77
N LEU A 711 11.34 -25.77 16.91
CA LEU A 711 12.79 -25.83 16.69
C LEU A 711 13.34 -24.54 16.07
N LYS A 712 12.57 -23.90 15.18
CA LYS A 712 12.94 -22.59 14.61
C LYS A 712 12.95 -21.50 15.68
N LEU A 713 11.94 -21.48 16.56
CA LEU A 713 11.85 -20.51 17.65
C LEU A 713 13.03 -20.66 18.63
N GLU A 714 13.35 -21.89 19.01
CA GLU A 714 14.46 -22.21 19.90
C GLU A 714 15.81 -21.74 19.33
N VAL A 715 16.03 -21.92 18.02
CA VAL A 715 17.23 -21.41 17.34
C VAL A 715 17.25 -19.88 17.24
N GLU A 716 16.11 -19.22 17.00
CA GLU A 716 16.06 -17.75 17.01
C GLU A 716 16.38 -17.18 18.40
N PHE A 717 15.88 -17.79 19.48
CA PHE A 717 16.23 -17.37 20.84
C PHE A 717 17.72 -17.57 21.15
N LEU A 718 18.31 -18.70 20.73
CA LEU A 718 19.75 -18.93 20.86
C LEU A 718 20.57 -17.90 20.06
N LYS A 719 20.11 -17.52 18.86
CA LYS A 719 20.74 -16.48 18.04
C LYS A 719 20.67 -15.12 18.73
N ASN A 720 19.50 -14.72 19.23
CA ASN A 720 19.29 -13.44 19.90
C ASN A 720 20.11 -13.37 21.19
N TRP A 721 20.15 -14.46 21.98
CA TRP A 721 20.96 -14.55 23.19
C TRP A 721 22.46 -14.44 22.91
N LEU A 722 22.93 -15.01 21.80
CA LEU A 722 24.34 -14.94 21.38
C LEU A 722 24.78 -13.51 21.01
N ILE A 723 23.87 -12.67 20.51
CA ILE A 723 24.17 -11.27 20.18
C ILE A 723 24.56 -10.51 21.47
N ASP A 724 23.77 -10.69 22.54
CA ASP A 724 24.03 -10.08 23.85
C ASP A 724 25.25 -10.70 24.57
N HIS A 725 25.49 -12.00 24.37
CA HIS A 725 26.58 -12.77 24.99
C HIS A 725 27.65 -13.15 23.99
N SER A 726 28.15 -12.16 23.26
CA SER A 726 28.97 -12.38 22.07
C SER A 726 30.26 -13.21 22.34
N LYS A 727 30.73 -13.29 23.60
CA LYS A 727 31.90 -14.08 23.99
C LYS A 727 31.61 -15.57 24.27
N GLU A 728 30.35 -15.98 24.36
CA GLU A 728 29.93 -17.31 24.80
C GLU A 728 29.41 -18.22 23.65
N TYR A 729 29.96 -18.10 22.44
CA TYR A 729 29.56 -18.93 21.30
C TYR A 729 29.75 -20.45 21.55
N CYS A 730 30.72 -20.85 22.36
CA CYS A 730 30.93 -22.26 22.71
C CYS A 730 29.71 -22.87 23.42
N THR A 731 29.03 -22.11 24.29
CA THR A 731 27.86 -22.61 25.05
C THR A 731 26.67 -22.84 24.12
N VAL A 732 26.49 -21.99 23.10
CA VAL A 732 25.46 -22.14 22.06
C VAL A 732 25.75 -23.35 21.18
N LEU A 733 27.01 -23.53 20.74
CA LEU A 733 27.42 -24.69 19.93
C LEU A 733 27.26 -26.00 20.71
N GLU A 734 27.63 -26.03 22.00
CA GLU A 734 27.34 -27.17 22.88
C GLU A 734 25.86 -27.46 23.00
N SER A 735 25.02 -26.43 23.11
CA SER A 735 23.57 -26.59 23.24
C SER A 735 22.94 -27.18 21.96
N ILE A 736 23.38 -26.74 20.79
CA ILE A 736 22.98 -27.32 19.49
C ILE A 736 23.38 -28.81 19.42
N CYS A 737 24.58 -29.17 19.89
CA CYS A 737 25.08 -30.54 19.90
C CYS A 737 24.41 -31.46 20.94
N LYS A 738 24.18 -30.97 22.16
CA LYS A 738 23.66 -31.75 23.30
C LYS A 738 22.16 -32.04 23.20
N SER A 739 21.40 -31.22 22.48
CA SER A 739 19.94 -31.36 22.43
C SER A 739 19.51 -32.70 21.78
N LYS A 740 18.55 -33.41 22.39
CA LYS A 740 17.87 -34.57 21.77
C LYS A 740 17.09 -34.17 20.51
N LYS A 741 16.81 -32.87 20.38
CA LYS A 741 16.11 -32.22 19.28
C LYS A 741 17.08 -31.91 18.13
N ASN A 742 16.67 -32.00 16.87
CA ASN A 742 17.56 -31.71 15.74
C ASN A 742 17.70 -30.20 15.47
N LEU A 743 18.17 -29.41 16.44
CA LEU A 743 18.34 -27.94 16.32
C LEU A 743 19.30 -27.53 15.19
N TRP A 744 20.26 -28.39 14.89
CA TRP A 744 21.26 -28.19 13.84
C TRP A 744 20.65 -27.99 12.43
N PHE A 745 19.43 -28.45 12.16
CA PHE A 745 18.76 -28.21 10.87
C PHE A 745 18.43 -26.72 10.61
N TYR A 746 18.28 -25.91 11.66
CA TYR A 746 17.84 -24.51 11.54
C TYR A 746 18.92 -23.50 11.97
N SER A 747 20.10 -23.95 12.42
CA SER A 747 21.17 -23.10 12.97
C SER A 747 21.96 -22.28 11.95
N ALA A 748 21.55 -22.23 10.68
CA ALA A 748 22.25 -21.51 9.62
C ALA A 748 22.46 -20.01 9.90
N LYS A 749 21.51 -19.37 10.59
CA LYS A 749 21.60 -17.96 11.02
C LYS A 749 22.64 -17.74 12.12
N ILE A 750 22.75 -18.66 13.08
CA ILE A 750 23.76 -18.63 14.13
C ILE A 750 25.15 -18.73 13.51
N PHE A 751 25.35 -19.66 12.58
CA PHE A 751 26.63 -19.79 11.87
C PHE A 751 26.95 -18.54 11.02
N LYS A 752 25.96 -17.91 10.38
CA LYS A 752 26.18 -16.63 9.67
C LYS A 752 26.63 -15.51 10.62
N TYR A 753 26.07 -15.43 11.82
CA TYR A 753 26.50 -14.46 12.83
C TYR A 753 27.93 -14.72 13.30
N ILE A 754 28.28 -15.99 13.56
CA ILE A 754 29.65 -16.39 13.89
C ILE A 754 30.60 -16.02 12.73
N ASP A 755 30.23 -16.31 11.48
CA ASP A 755 31.02 -15.96 10.30
C ASP A 755 31.27 -14.44 10.21
N GLN A 756 30.24 -13.60 10.42
CA GLN A 756 30.36 -12.13 10.40
C GLN A 756 31.24 -11.61 11.53
N LYS A 757 31.12 -12.19 12.73
CA LYS A 757 31.86 -11.72 13.90
C LYS A 757 33.36 -12.01 13.80
N PHE A 758 33.71 -13.18 13.28
CA PHE A 758 35.11 -13.61 13.14
C PHE A 758 35.69 -13.35 11.75
N ASP A 759 34.91 -12.77 10.84
CA ASP A 759 35.22 -12.66 9.40
C ASP A 759 35.79 -13.97 8.82
N LEU A 760 35.18 -15.09 9.24
CA LEU A 760 35.74 -16.43 9.08
C LEU A 760 36.05 -16.75 7.61
N MET A 761 35.15 -16.35 6.71
CA MET A 761 35.26 -16.66 5.28
C MET A 761 36.34 -15.84 4.57
N SER A 762 36.55 -14.56 4.95
CA SER A 762 37.63 -13.75 4.36
C SER A 762 39.00 -14.25 4.82
N ILE A 763 39.12 -14.60 6.10
CA ILE A 763 40.35 -15.13 6.69
C ILE A 763 40.72 -16.46 6.03
N ILE A 764 39.73 -17.34 5.81
CA ILE A 764 39.93 -18.61 5.10
C ILE A 764 40.37 -18.36 3.66
N ASN A 765 39.84 -17.35 2.96
CA ASN A 765 40.22 -17.05 1.58
C ASN A 765 41.64 -16.48 1.46
N ILE A 766 42.04 -15.58 2.38
CA ILE A 766 43.35 -14.89 2.35
C ILE A 766 44.48 -15.84 2.74
N ARG A 767 44.25 -16.75 3.70
CA ARG A 767 45.26 -17.66 4.26
C ARG A 767 45.08 -19.12 3.83
N MET A 768 44.55 -19.38 2.63
CA MET A 768 44.33 -20.74 2.08
C MET A 768 45.55 -21.67 2.19
N THR A 769 46.75 -21.10 2.26
CA THR A 769 48.04 -21.77 2.16
C THR A 769 48.81 -21.85 3.48
N GLU A 770 48.52 -21.01 4.47
CA GLU A 770 49.18 -21.05 5.79
C GLU A 770 48.23 -21.62 6.84
N LEU A 771 48.13 -22.95 6.87
CA LEU A 771 47.31 -23.72 7.82
C LEU A 771 47.82 -23.69 9.28
N SER A 772 48.72 -22.76 9.61
CA SER A 772 49.20 -22.55 10.97
C SER A 772 48.21 -21.72 11.78
N PHE A 773 48.07 -22.08 13.07
CA PHE A 773 47.30 -21.44 14.12
C PHE A 773 46.96 -19.96 13.88
N ILE A 774 45.66 -19.65 13.77
CA ILE A 774 45.12 -18.30 13.65
C ILE A 774 44.75 -17.83 15.08
N PRO A 775 45.47 -16.87 15.68
CA PRO A 775 45.22 -16.41 17.05
C PRO A 775 43.77 -15.95 17.25
N GLU A 776 43.18 -15.34 16.23
CA GLU A 776 41.80 -14.83 16.25
C GLU A 776 40.74 -15.93 16.34
N LEU A 777 41.11 -17.20 16.06
CA LEU A 777 40.23 -18.38 16.09
C LEU A 777 40.59 -19.38 17.20
N GLU A 778 41.52 -19.03 18.09
CA GLU A 778 42.04 -19.93 19.15
C GLU A 778 40.93 -20.57 19.99
N CYS A 779 39.91 -19.80 20.34
CA CYS A 779 38.82 -20.28 21.19
C CYS A 779 37.85 -21.24 20.46
N LEU A 780 37.60 -21.03 19.16
CA LEU A 780 36.85 -22.00 18.34
C LEU A 780 37.66 -23.28 18.13
N ASP A 781 38.97 -23.15 17.92
CA ASP A 781 39.88 -24.30 17.80
C ASP A 781 39.95 -25.11 19.12
N GLN A 782 39.98 -24.43 20.27
CA GLN A 782 39.89 -25.05 21.59
C GLN A 782 38.57 -25.80 21.79
N TYR A 783 37.43 -25.26 21.33
CA TYR A 783 36.14 -25.95 21.37
C TYR A 783 36.18 -27.26 20.59
N PHE A 784 36.61 -27.24 19.31
CA PHE A 784 36.65 -28.46 18.49
C PHE A 784 37.63 -29.51 19.04
N ARG A 785 38.75 -29.08 19.63
CA ARG A 785 39.70 -29.98 20.31
C ARG A 785 39.13 -30.65 21.56
N GLN A 786 38.22 -29.98 22.27
CA GLN A 786 37.63 -30.46 23.52
C GLN A 786 36.26 -31.13 23.34
N SER A 787 35.60 -30.88 22.21
CA SER A 787 34.25 -31.39 21.92
C SER A 787 34.28 -32.91 21.71
N ASN A 788 33.46 -33.63 22.45
CA ASN A 788 33.36 -35.11 22.40
C ASN A 788 32.07 -35.52 21.64
N ASP A 789 31.80 -34.88 20.48
CA ASP A 789 30.61 -35.16 19.68
C ASP A 789 30.81 -36.41 18.82
N LYS A 790 30.17 -37.52 19.21
CA LYS A 790 30.19 -38.79 18.44
C LYS A 790 29.55 -38.67 17.06
N THR A 791 28.74 -37.64 16.80
CA THR A 791 28.02 -37.44 15.53
C THR A 791 28.67 -36.43 14.58
N GLN A 792 29.64 -35.64 15.05
CA GLN A 792 30.37 -34.62 14.28
C GLN A 792 29.47 -33.68 13.46
N LYS A 793 28.29 -33.33 13.97
CA LYS A 793 27.26 -32.61 13.18
C LYS A 793 27.70 -31.19 12.84
N ILE A 794 28.25 -30.47 13.81
CA ILE A 794 28.71 -29.08 13.62
C ILE A 794 29.92 -29.02 12.68
N GLU A 795 30.86 -29.97 12.82
CA GLU A 795 32.03 -30.08 11.94
C GLU A 795 31.59 -30.24 10.48
N ARG A 796 30.61 -31.13 10.20
CA ARG A 796 30.05 -31.33 8.86
C ARG A 796 29.39 -30.07 8.29
N ILE A 797 28.61 -29.36 9.11
CA ILE A 797 27.94 -28.12 8.68
C ILE A 797 28.97 -27.06 8.30
N LEU A 798 30.01 -26.87 9.11
CA LEU A 798 31.08 -25.92 8.81
C LEU A 798 31.85 -26.30 7.55
N ILE A 799 32.18 -27.58 7.37
CA ILE A 799 32.87 -28.06 6.17
C ILE A 799 32.07 -27.79 4.92
N ASN A 800 30.76 -28.10 4.94
CA ASN A 800 29.92 -27.89 3.76
C ASN A 800 29.72 -26.40 3.48
N ARG A 801 29.63 -25.53 4.51
CA ARG A 801 29.58 -24.07 4.32
C ARG A 801 30.87 -23.52 3.71
N ILE A 802 32.02 -23.95 4.25
CA ILE A 802 33.34 -23.53 3.75
C ILE A 802 33.55 -24.05 2.32
N HIS A 803 33.22 -25.31 2.04
CA HIS A 803 33.30 -25.91 0.71
C HIS A 803 32.48 -25.13 -0.33
N VAL A 804 31.21 -24.80 -0.03
CA VAL A 804 30.35 -24.01 -0.93
C VAL A 804 30.92 -22.62 -1.18
N TYR A 805 31.43 -21.96 -0.13
CA TYR A 805 32.07 -20.65 -0.27
C TYR A 805 33.33 -20.73 -1.16
N LEU A 806 34.25 -21.64 -0.86
CA LEU A 806 35.49 -21.84 -1.62
C LEU A 806 35.21 -22.20 -3.09
N ARG A 807 34.21 -23.03 -3.36
CA ARG A 807 33.78 -23.35 -4.72
C ARG A 807 33.25 -22.11 -5.45
N SER A 808 32.50 -21.25 -4.77
CA SER A 808 31.96 -20.02 -5.38
C SER A 808 33.03 -18.99 -5.76
N CYS A 809 34.22 -19.07 -5.15
CA CYS A 809 35.37 -18.24 -5.52
C CYS A 809 36.02 -18.65 -6.86
N ILE A 810 35.73 -19.84 -7.37
CA ILE A 810 36.28 -20.38 -8.63
C ILE A 810 35.18 -20.31 -9.69
N THR A 811 35.18 -19.24 -10.49
CA THR A 811 34.09 -18.93 -11.44
C THR A 811 34.41 -19.24 -12.90
N ASP A 812 35.69 -19.36 -13.27
CA ASP A 812 36.13 -19.47 -14.66
C ASP A 812 36.92 -20.78 -14.91
N GLU A 813 36.68 -21.42 -16.05
CA GLU A 813 37.33 -22.70 -16.40
C GLU A 813 38.84 -22.55 -16.55
N HIS A 814 39.31 -21.37 -16.98
CA HIS A 814 40.73 -21.04 -17.09
C HIS A 814 41.41 -20.82 -15.73
N MET A 815 40.66 -20.58 -14.66
CA MET A 815 41.22 -20.47 -13.31
C MET A 815 41.48 -21.84 -12.67
N ILE A 816 40.80 -22.91 -13.13
CA ILE A 816 40.91 -24.25 -12.54
C ILE A 816 42.34 -24.80 -12.68
N GLU A 817 42.94 -24.69 -13.86
CA GLU A 817 44.29 -25.20 -14.10
C GLU A 817 45.35 -24.41 -13.30
N ARG A 818 45.24 -23.08 -13.25
CA ARG A 818 46.10 -22.23 -12.41
C ARG A 818 45.92 -22.58 -10.92
N TYR A 819 44.68 -22.76 -10.48
CA TYR A 819 44.37 -23.13 -9.11
C TYR A 819 44.99 -24.48 -8.73
N LEU A 820 44.96 -25.48 -9.61
CA LEU A 820 45.61 -26.77 -9.37
C LEU A 820 47.14 -26.65 -9.27
N ILE A 821 47.76 -25.82 -10.12
CA ILE A 821 49.21 -25.57 -10.14
C ILE A 821 49.66 -24.85 -8.86
N ASP A 822 49.03 -23.71 -8.54
CA ASP A 822 49.45 -22.84 -7.44
C ASP A 822 49.36 -23.54 -6.07
N ASN A 823 48.45 -24.51 -5.96
CA ASN A 823 48.10 -25.18 -4.71
C ASN A 823 48.64 -26.61 -4.57
N TYR A 824 49.42 -27.11 -5.54
CA TYR A 824 49.88 -28.50 -5.55
C TYR A 824 50.75 -28.88 -4.33
N ASN A 825 51.66 -28.01 -3.92
CA ASN A 825 52.54 -28.26 -2.78
C ASN A 825 51.74 -28.44 -1.48
N TYR A 826 50.69 -27.64 -1.30
CA TYR A 826 49.77 -27.75 -0.16
C TYR A 826 48.91 -29.01 -0.23
N PHE A 827 48.51 -29.44 -1.43
CA PHE A 827 47.79 -30.69 -1.62
C PHE A 827 48.65 -31.89 -1.19
N GLN A 828 49.93 -31.88 -1.59
CA GLN A 828 50.90 -32.88 -1.16
C GLN A 828 51.09 -32.86 0.35
N GLU A 829 51.28 -31.69 0.96
CA GLU A 829 51.47 -31.57 2.42
C GLU A 829 50.23 -32.01 3.22
N ASN A 830 49.03 -31.62 2.83
CA ASN A 830 47.78 -31.92 3.54
C ASN A 830 47.38 -33.41 3.51
N ILE A 831 47.75 -34.12 2.45
CA ILE A 831 47.58 -35.58 2.40
C ILE A 831 48.48 -36.28 3.44
N HIS A 832 49.68 -35.75 3.69
CA HIS A 832 50.67 -36.34 4.60
C HIS A 832 50.53 -35.85 6.05
N SER A 833 50.06 -34.62 6.29
CA SER A 833 50.00 -33.94 7.59
C SER A 833 48.73 -34.21 8.41
N ASN A 834 47.70 -34.81 7.82
CA ASN A 834 46.41 -35.15 8.46
C ASN A 834 46.49 -36.20 9.60
N LYS A 835 47.69 -36.50 10.12
CA LYS A 835 47.92 -37.39 11.26
C LYS A 835 48.11 -36.65 12.61
N SER A 836 48.29 -35.33 12.63
CA SER A 836 48.74 -34.62 13.86
C SER A 836 47.94 -33.40 14.33
N ASN A 837 46.98 -32.86 13.56
CA ASN A 837 46.24 -31.66 13.95
C ASN A 837 44.78 -31.97 14.30
N TYR A 838 44.39 -31.74 15.56
CA TYR A 838 43.00 -31.78 16.02
C TYR A 838 42.44 -30.35 16.06
N GLY A 839 41.22 -30.12 15.54
CA GLY A 839 40.50 -28.84 15.64
C GLY A 839 40.05 -28.22 14.32
N LEU A 840 39.90 -26.90 14.27
CA LEU A 840 39.37 -26.12 13.15
C LEU A 840 40.28 -26.19 11.91
N SER A 841 41.59 -26.34 12.09
CA SER A 841 42.55 -26.51 11.00
C SER A 841 42.29 -27.79 10.18
N MET A 842 41.84 -28.86 10.83
CA MET A 842 41.43 -30.10 10.16
C MET A 842 40.13 -29.91 9.36
N ILE A 843 39.15 -29.20 9.92
CA ILE A 843 37.87 -28.86 9.26
C ILE A 843 38.15 -28.08 7.95
N ILE A 844 38.99 -27.04 8.03
CA ILE A 844 39.36 -26.20 6.88
C ILE A 844 40.13 -27.02 5.83
N SER A 845 41.12 -27.82 6.27
CA SER A 845 41.93 -28.66 5.37
C SER A 845 41.06 -29.65 4.60
N ILE A 846 40.06 -30.25 5.25
CA ILE A 846 39.17 -31.22 4.59
C ILE A 846 38.21 -30.54 3.62
N ALA A 847 37.65 -29.38 3.98
CA ALA A 847 36.79 -28.61 3.07
C ALA A 847 37.56 -28.18 1.80
N TRP A 848 38.81 -27.74 1.96
CA TRP A 848 39.69 -27.38 0.86
C TRP A 848 40.09 -28.58 0.00
N LEU A 849 40.44 -29.72 0.62
CA LEU A 849 40.75 -30.96 -0.11
C LEU A 849 39.56 -31.44 -0.94
N LYS A 850 38.32 -31.29 -0.45
CA LYS A 850 37.11 -31.56 -1.25
C LYS A 850 37.05 -30.68 -2.51
N VAL A 851 37.28 -29.37 -2.39
CA VAL A 851 37.29 -28.45 -3.55
C VAL A 851 38.41 -28.81 -4.52
N TYR A 852 39.64 -29.01 -4.03
CA TYR A 852 40.79 -29.35 -4.88
C TYR A 852 40.57 -30.65 -5.66
N THR A 853 39.97 -31.66 -5.02
CA THR A 853 39.67 -32.95 -5.67
C THR A 853 38.49 -32.88 -6.64
N GLU A 854 37.48 -32.06 -6.36
CA GLU A 854 36.41 -31.76 -7.33
C GLU A 854 36.98 -31.05 -8.58
N MET A 855 37.86 -30.07 -8.40
CA MET A 855 38.54 -29.37 -9.51
C MET A 855 39.42 -30.31 -10.33
N TYR A 856 40.12 -31.24 -9.67
CA TYR A 856 40.88 -32.29 -10.33
C TYR A 856 39.99 -33.28 -11.10
N ALA A 857 38.88 -33.73 -10.51
CA ALA A 857 37.91 -34.61 -11.17
C ALA A 857 37.27 -33.94 -12.40
N PHE A 858 36.93 -32.65 -12.29
CA PHE A 858 36.46 -31.86 -13.43
C PHE A 858 37.52 -31.75 -14.53
N SER A 859 38.77 -31.47 -14.18
CA SER A 859 39.88 -31.39 -15.15
C SER A 859 40.16 -32.74 -15.82
N LEU A 860 40.04 -33.85 -15.08
CA LEU A 860 40.11 -35.22 -15.60
C LEU A 860 38.97 -35.52 -16.58
N SER A 861 37.76 -35.01 -16.32
CA SER A 861 36.61 -35.24 -17.20
C SER A 861 36.82 -34.63 -18.60
N LYS A 862 37.51 -33.48 -18.67
CA LYS A 862 37.79 -32.74 -19.90
C LYS A 862 39.04 -33.19 -20.68
N ASP A 863 39.70 -34.27 -20.26
CA ASP A 863 40.97 -34.74 -20.85
C ASP A 863 42.07 -33.67 -20.87
N ASN A 864 42.22 -32.90 -19.78
CA ASN A 864 43.32 -31.94 -19.69
C ASN A 864 44.67 -32.68 -19.49
N HIS A 865 45.68 -32.36 -20.30
CA HIS A 865 47.00 -33.03 -20.33
C HIS A 865 48.13 -32.19 -19.71
N SER A 866 47.80 -31.25 -18.84
CA SER A 866 48.79 -30.39 -18.20
C SER A 866 49.73 -31.17 -17.27
N GLU A 867 50.97 -30.69 -17.11
CA GLU A 867 52.03 -31.34 -16.31
C GLU A 867 51.60 -31.60 -14.86
N ILE A 868 50.74 -30.74 -14.32
CA ILE A 868 50.15 -30.89 -12.99
C ILE A 868 49.30 -32.15 -12.85
N MET A 869 48.61 -32.57 -13.91
CA MET A 869 47.77 -33.78 -13.90
C MET A 869 48.61 -35.05 -13.77
N GLU A 870 49.78 -35.09 -14.40
CA GLU A 870 50.75 -36.19 -14.24
C GLU A 870 51.36 -36.21 -12.83
N ASN A 871 51.61 -35.05 -12.25
CA ASN A 871 52.16 -34.94 -10.89
C ASN A 871 51.14 -35.44 -9.85
N ILE A 872 49.87 -35.05 -9.98
CA ILE A 872 48.78 -35.56 -9.14
C ILE A 872 48.58 -37.07 -9.36
N ASP A 873 48.62 -37.56 -10.60
CA ASP A 873 48.49 -38.99 -10.92
C ASP A 873 49.63 -39.83 -10.30
N LYS A 874 50.87 -39.32 -10.33
CA LYS A 874 52.03 -39.92 -9.65
C LYS A 874 51.83 -39.94 -8.14
N LEU A 875 51.44 -38.81 -7.53
CA LEU A 875 51.22 -38.71 -6.09
C LEU A 875 50.17 -39.73 -5.63
N LEU A 876 49.00 -39.75 -6.26
CA LEU A 876 47.92 -40.68 -5.95
C LEU A 876 48.33 -42.14 -6.23
N THR A 877 49.16 -42.42 -7.23
CA THR A 877 49.69 -43.78 -7.46
C THR A 877 50.62 -44.22 -6.33
N THR A 878 51.51 -43.33 -5.86
CA THR A 878 52.55 -43.67 -4.89
C THR A 878 52.07 -43.73 -3.44
N ASP A 879 51.06 -42.95 -3.07
CA ASP A 879 50.56 -42.93 -1.70
C ASP A 879 49.44 -43.97 -1.48
N GLU A 880 49.75 -44.98 -0.67
CA GLU A 880 48.82 -46.01 -0.20
C GLU A 880 48.22 -45.71 1.19
N SER A 881 48.38 -44.47 1.69
CA SER A 881 47.83 -44.08 2.98
C SER A 881 46.30 -44.29 3.03
N LYS A 882 45.80 -44.66 4.21
CA LYS A 882 44.36 -44.90 4.44
C LYS A 882 43.49 -43.70 4.05
N PHE A 883 44.02 -42.48 4.21
CA PHE A 883 43.35 -41.23 3.82
C PHE A 883 43.37 -41.02 2.30
N CYS A 884 44.49 -41.29 1.63
CA CYS A 884 44.60 -41.22 0.17
C CYS A 884 43.64 -42.22 -0.52
N LEU A 885 43.48 -43.43 0.02
CA LEU A 885 42.48 -44.40 -0.49
C LEU A 885 41.04 -43.86 -0.43
N THR A 886 40.67 -43.21 0.68
CA THR A 886 39.36 -42.55 0.83
C THR A 886 39.18 -41.40 -0.18
N LEU A 887 40.25 -40.63 -0.43
CA LEU A 887 40.26 -39.53 -1.38
C LEU A 887 40.11 -40.02 -2.84
N LYS A 888 40.75 -41.14 -3.20
CA LYS A 888 40.57 -41.81 -4.50
C LYS A 888 39.12 -42.22 -4.75
N ILE A 889 38.45 -42.80 -3.74
CA ILE A 889 37.03 -43.18 -3.83
C ILE A 889 36.14 -41.95 -4.00
N TYR A 890 36.45 -40.84 -3.31
CA TYR A 890 35.73 -39.59 -3.48
C TYR A 890 35.87 -39.02 -4.90
N ILE A 891 37.08 -39.06 -5.48
CA ILE A 891 37.30 -38.63 -6.88
C ILE A 891 36.49 -39.50 -7.85
N ILE A 892 36.46 -40.83 -7.66
CA ILE A 892 35.65 -41.74 -8.47
C ILE A 892 34.16 -41.40 -8.39
N LYS A 893 33.64 -41.11 -7.17
CA LYS A 893 32.26 -40.64 -6.98
C LYS A 893 31.99 -39.37 -7.80
N GLN A 894 32.88 -38.37 -7.71
CA GLN A 894 32.73 -37.12 -8.44
C GLN A 894 32.73 -37.35 -9.96
N LEU A 895 33.60 -38.24 -10.46
CA LEU A 895 33.62 -38.59 -11.88
C LEU A 895 32.31 -39.28 -12.33
N CYS A 896 31.80 -40.26 -11.58
CA CYS A 896 30.49 -40.87 -11.86
C CYS A 896 29.37 -39.81 -11.89
N GLN A 897 29.39 -38.85 -10.97
CA GLN A 897 28.41 -37.76 -10.92
C GLN A 897 28.53 -36.79 -12.11
N ILE A 898 29.75 -36.43 -12.51
CA ILE A 898 30.02 -35.52 -13.65
C ILE A 898 29.57 -36.16 -14.97
N TYR A 899 29.81 -37.47 -15.13
CA TYR A 899 29.46 -38.19 -16.36
C TYR A 899 28.03 -38.73 -16.37
N HIS A 900 27.32 -38.76 -15.23
CA HIS A 900 26.02 -39.43 -15.05
C HIS A 900 26.04 -40.92 -15.45
N ILE A 901 27.12 -41.62 -15.11
CA ILE A 901 27.34 -43.04 -15.45
C ILE A 901 27.67 -43.88 -14.22
N ASP A 902 27.42 -45.19 -14.34
CA ASP A 902 27.76 -46.16 -13.32
C ASP A 902 29.25 -46.50 -13.31
N LEU A 903 29.71 -47.15 -12.23
CA LEU A 903 31.13 -47.44 -12.02
C LEU A 903 31.72 -48.38 -13.09
N ALA A 904 30.91 -49.32 -13.61
CA ALA A 904 31.31 -50.21 -14.69
C ALA A 904 31.50 -49.45 -16.02
N GLU A 905 30.65 -48.47 -16.30
CA GLU A 905 30.77 -47.61 -17.48
C GLU A 905 31.94 -46.63 -17.34
N LEU A 906 32.19 -46.11 -16.13
CA LEU A 906 33.36 -45.27 -15.84
C LEU A 906 34.67 -46.04 -16.08
N TYR A 907 34.72 -47.32 -15.73
CA TYR A 907 35.88 -48.18 -16.00
C TYR A 907 36.17 -48.22 -17.51
N GLU A 908 35.17 -48.47 -18.36
CA GLU A 908 35.32 -48.48 -19.82
C GLU A 908 35.85 -47.14 -20.37
N VAL A 909 35.40 -46.01 -19.82
CA VAL A 909 35.88 -44.66 -20.21
C VAL A 909 37.35 -44.46 -19.88
N PHE A 910 37.82 -44.92 -18.72
CA PHE A 910 39.19 -44.67 -18.23
C PHE A 910 40.19 -45.80 -18.52
N ILE A 911 39.75 -46.97 -19.02
CA ILE A 911 40.62 -48.07 -19.48
C ILE A 911 41.63 -47.58 -20.54
N ASN A 912 41.22 -46.65 -21.40
CA ASN A 912 42.03 -46.16 -22.53
C ASN A 912 42.72 -44.81 -22.25
N ARG A 913 42.42 -44.13 -21.13
CA ARG A 913 43.03 -42.83 -20.75
C ARG A 913 44.29 -43.00 -19.90
N ASN A 914 45.28 -42.11 -20.05
CA ASN A 914 46.58 -42.15 -19.34
C ASN A 914 46.46 -41.71 -17.85
N CYS A 915 45.64 -42.40 -17.06
CA CYS A 915 45.53 -42.17 -15.61
C CYS A 915 45.83 -43.48 -14.87
N TYR A 916 47.04 -43.60 -14.33
CA TYR A 916 47.56 -44.87 -13.83
C TYR A 916 46.95 -45.27 -12.49
N TRP A 917 46.67 -44.33 -11.58
CA TRP A 917 46.07 -44.67 -10.29
C TRP A 917 44.64 -45.20 -10.43
N ILE A 918 43.86 -44.68 -11.38
CA ILE A 918 42.48 -45.13 -11.64
C ILE A 918 42.49 -46.57 -12.15
N ARG A 919 43.33 -46.87 -13.15
CA ARG A 919 43.50 -48.23 -13.70
C ARG A 919 43.98 -49.22 -12.65
N THR A 920 44.98 -48.84 -11.86
CA THR A 920 45.50 -49.73 -10.80
C THR A 920 44.46 -49.97 -9.72
N THR A 921 43.71 -48.95 -9.30
CA THR A 921 42.62 -49.07 -8.31
C THR A 921 41.54 -50.04 -8.80
N PHE A 922 41.08 -49.94 -10.05
CA PHE A 922 40.11 -50.88 -10.62
C PHE A 922 40.66 -52.30 -10.79
N SER A 923 41.92 -52.45 -11.25
CA SER A 923 42.54 -53.77 -11.41
C SER A 923 42.79 -54.51 -10.09
N GLN A 924 42.95 -53.77 -8.98
CA GLN A 924 43.11 -54.34 -7.64
C GLN A 924 41.80 -54.88 -7.06
N TYR A 925 40.63 -54.46 -7.58
CA TYR A 925 39.32 -54.96 -7.16
C TYR A 925 38.98 -56.34 -7.75
N ASP A 926 39.67 -56.79 -8.80
CA ASP A 926 39.25 -57.96 -9.58
C ASP A 926 39.59 -59.34 -8.96
N HIS A 927 40.42 -59.43 -7.90
CA HIS A 927 40.80 -60.73 -7.32
C HIS A 927 41.17 -60.68 -5.84
N GLN A 928 40.41 -61.36 -4.97
CA GLN A 928 40.71 -61.82 -3.58
C GLN A 928 41.39 -60.84 -2.57
N GLN A 929 41.75 -59.62 -2.98
CA GLN A 929 42.40 -58.57 -2.18
C GLN A 929 41.42 -57.46 -1.75
N GLY A 930 40.18 -57.47 -2.26
CA GLY A 930 39.10 -56.59 -1.79
C GLY A 930 38.95 -56.60 -0.25
N ARG A 931 39.13 -57.78 0.38
CA ARG A 931 39.13 -57.91 1.85
C ARG A 931 40.29 -57.22 2.59
N LYS A 932 41.44 -56.97 1.93
CA LYS A 932 42.54 -56.15 2.48
C LYS A 932 42.29 -54.65 2.29
N PHE A 933 41.63 -54.28 1.19
CA PHE A 933 41.14 -52.93 0.94
C PHE A 933 40.10 -52.52 2.01
N GLU A 934 39.21 -53.44 2.39
CA GLU A 934 38.20 -53.27 3.46
C GLU A 934 38.78 -53.02 4.86
N GLN A 935 39.93 -53.60 5.19
CA GLN A 935 40.55 -53.48 6.53
C GLN A 935 41.39 -52.19 6.69
N ASN A 936 41.66 -51.47 5.59
CA ASN A 936 42.59 -50.35 5.55
C ASN A 936 41.96 -49.00 5.22
N ILE A 937 40.65 -48.89 5.11
CA ILE A 937 39.99 -47.58 4.92
C ILE A 937 39.66 -47.00 6.31
N ILE A 938 40.32 -45.90 6.67
CA ILE A 938 39.84 -45.04 7.76
C ILE A 938 38.78 -44.14 7.12
N LEU A 939 37.62 -44.04 7.76
CA LEU A 939 36.64 -42.99 7.48
C LEU A 939 37.13 -41.73 8.20
N PRO A 940 37.82 -40.78 7.55
CA PRO A 940 37.66 -39.40 7.97
C PRO A 940 36.21 -39.06 7.61
N THR A 941 35.27 -39.28 8.53
CA THR A 941 34.12 -38.38 8.63
C THR A 941 34.76 -37.01 8.82
N PRO A 942 34.88 -36.25 7.71
CA PRO A 942 33.77 -35.65 6.97
C PRO A 942 33.89 -35.67 5.42
N LEU A 943 34.64 -36.59 4.79
CA LEU A 943 34.74 -36.66 3.31
C LEU A 943 33.44 -37.15 2.64
N PHE A 944 32.67 -38.02 3.31
CA PHE A 944 31.36 -38.53 2.83
C PHE A 944 30.22 -38.05 3.74
N ASP A 945 29.10 -37.60 3.15
CA ASP A 945 28.01 -36.93 3.88
C ASP A 945 27.14 -37.90 4.71
N ALA A 946 27.12 -39.19 4.38
CA ALA A 946 26.40 -40.22 5.14
C ALA A 946 27.13 -41.56 5.14
N SER A 947 27.08 -42.28 6.28
CA SER A 947 27.48 -43.69 6.34
C SER A 947 26.68 -44.56 5.37
N LEU A 948 25.45 -44.14 5.03
CA LEU A 948 24.57 -44.75 4.04
C LEU A 948 25.03 -44.51 2.60
N GLU A 949 25.55 -43.32 2.27
CA GLU A 949 26.09 -43.03 0.93
C GLU A 949 27.36 -43.83 0.63
N TYR A 950 28.26 -43.91 1.62
CA TYR A 950 29.42 -44.80 1.52
C TYR A 950 28.97 -46.25 1.39
N ARG A 951 27.94 -46.67 2.16
CA ARG A 951 27.37 -48.01 2.05
C ARG A 951 26.79 -48.26 0.66
N ASN A 952 26.08 -47.31 0.07
CA ASN A 952 25.55 -47.43 -1.29
C ASN A 952 26.68 -47.53 -2.32
N ILE A 953 27.67 -46.64 -2.30
CA ILE A 953 28.82 -46.71 -3.22
C ILE A 953 29.62 -48.00 -3.02
N LYS A 954 29.77 -48.44 -1.76
CA LYS A 954 30.38 -49.71 -1.38
C LYS A 954 29.56 -50.89 -1.90
N ASP A 955 28.25 -50.87 -1.74
CA ASP A 955 27.33 -51.92 -2.20
C ASP A 955 27.31 -51.95 -3.74
N THR A 956 27.45 -50.82 -4.43
CA THR A 956 27.63 -50.75 -5.89
C THR A 956 29.00 -51.32 -6.33
N LEU A 957 30.05 -51.06 -5.56
CA LEU A 957 31.38 -51.65 -5.77
C LEU A 957 31.39 -53.17 -5.49
N ASP A 958 30.63 -53.63 -4.49
CA ASP A 958 30.53 -55.03 -4.06
C ASP A 958 29.60 -55.86 -4.96
N ASN A 959 28.60 -55.24 -5.61
CA ASN A 959 27.55 -55.92 -6.39
C ASN A 959 27.77 -55.91 -7.93
N CYS A 960 28.99 -56.08 -8.43
CA CYS A 960 29.23 -56.30 -9.88
C CYS A 960 28.66 -57.63 -10.44
N ARG A 961 27.64 -58.25 -9.80
CA ARG A 961 26.87 -59.40 -10.32
C ARG A 961 25.40 -59.32 -9.86
N GLU A 962 24.49 -59.02 -10.78
CA GLU A 962 23.04 -59.00 -10.54
C GLU A 962 22.48 -60.39 -10.18
N LYS A 963 21.53 -60.46 -9.24
CA LYS A 963 20.75 -61.67 -8.89
C LYS A 963 19.32 -61.59 -9.48
N PRO A 964 18.71 -62.70 -9.94
CA PRO A 964 17.38 -62.70 -10.55
C PRO A 964 16.23 -62.42 -9.56
N THR A 965 15.27 -61.57 -9.96
CA THR A 965 13.98 -61.30 -9.29
C THR A 965 12.92 -62.39 -9.54
N TYR A 966 11.82 -62.39 -8.76
CA TYR A 966 10.70 -63.36 -8.93
C TYR A 966 10.13 -63.37 -10.36
N LEU A 967 9.84 -62.20 -10.92
CA LEU A 967 9.41 -62.04 -12.32
C LEU A 967 10.47 -62.50 -13.32
N SER A 968 11.75 -62.26 -13.04
CA SER A 968 12.82 -62.75 -13.90
C SER A 968 12.91 -64.27 -13.90
N ASN A 969 12.54 -64.97 -12.82
CA ASN A 969 12.48 -66.43 -12.78
C ASN A 969 11.28 -67.00 -13.55
N ILE A 970 10.25 -66.21 -13.83
CA ILE A 970 9.13 -66.61 -14.71
C ILE A 970 9.56 -66.52 -16.18
N LEU A 971 10.30 -65.45 -16.52
CA LEU A 971 10.70 -65.14 -17.89
C LEU A 971 12.02 -65.77 -18.32
N PHE A 972 12.94 -66.02 -17.39
CA PHE A 972 14.29 -66.49 -17.63
C PHE A 972 14.65 -67.67 -16.72
N ASN A 973 15.54 -68.54 -17.20
CA ASN A 973 16.12 -69.60 -16.37
C ASN A 973 17.16 -69.04 -15.39
N GLU A 974 17.73 -69.90 -14.54
CA GLU A 974 18.77 -69.56 -13.55
C GLU A 974 20.04 -68.91 -14.16
N LYS A 975 20.18 -68.91 -15.49
CA LYS A 975 21.27 -68.26 -16.23
C LYS A 975 20.83 -66.97 -16.96
N LEU A 976 19.67 -66.41 -16.60
CA LEU A 976 19.07 -65.22 -17.21
C LEU A 976 18.88 -65.34 -18.73
N LYS A 977 18.56 -66.54 -19.22
CA LYS A 977 18.23 -66.80 -20.64
C LYS A 977 16.80 -67.27 -20.78
N MET A 978 16.14 -66.92 -21.88
CA MET A 978 14.80 -67.45 -22.17
C MET A 978 14.83 -68.98 -22.27
N PRO A 979 13.96 -69.70 -21.53
CA PRO A 979 13.77 -71.13 -21.64
C PRO A 979 13.43 -71.56 -23.07
N ARG A 980 13.89 -72.76 -23.46
CA ARG A 980 13.51 -73.38 -24.74
C ARG A 980 12.15 -74.09 -24.70
N ASN A 981 11.71 -74.45 -23.50
CA ASN A 981 10.40 -75.03 -23.22
C ASN A 981 9.84 -74.29 -21.99
N TYR A 982 8.94 -73.35 -22.23
CA TYR A 982 8.35 -72.56 -21.15
C TYR A 982 7.41 -73.39 -20.28
N ALA A 983 6.71 -74.39 -20.83
CA ALA A 983 5.82 -75.25 -20.06
C ALA A 983 6.59 -76.03 -18.98
N GLU A 984 7.71 -76.66 -19.34
CA GLU A 984 8.57 -77.37 -18.39
C GLU A 984 9.22 -76.43 -17.37
N HIS A 985 9.66 -75.25 -17.82
CA HIS A 985 10.25 -74.22 -16.95
C HIS A 985 9.26 -73.73 -15.90
N LEU A 986 8.03 -73.42 -16.30
CA LEU A 986 6.98 -72.96 -15.39
C LEU A 986 6.59 -74.04 -14.38
N THR A 987 6.50 -75.31 -14.81
CA THR A 987 6.19 -76.46 -13.92
C THR A 987 7.22 -76.61 -12.80
N ASN A 988 8.50 -76.35 -13.11
CA ASN A 988 9.59 -76.50 -12.15
C ASN A 988 9.84 -75.23 -11.30
N SER A 989 9.38 -74.07 -11.77
CA SER A 989 9.72 -72.77 -11.18
C SER A 989 8.60 -72.15 -10.32
N ILE A 990 7.33 -72.50 -10.59
CA ILE A 990 6.16 -71.87 -9.94
C ILE A 990 5.08 -72.91 -9.59
N TYR A 991 4.60 -72.89 -8.36
CA TYR A 991 3.49 -73.70 -7.87
C TYR A 991 2.16 -72.92 -8.02
N LEU A 992 1.44 -73.14 -9.11
CA LEU A 992 0.01 -72.77 -9.25
C LEU A 992 -0.86 -74.03 -9.35
N PRO A 993 -1.81 -74.24 -8.43
CA PRO A 993 -2.81 -75.29 -8.57
C PRO A 993 -3.61 -75.12 -9.86
N GLY A 994 -3.65 -76.16 -10.71
CA GLY A 994 -4.53 -76.21 -11.90
C GLY A 994 -3.99 -75.59 -13.20
N LEU A 995 -2.73 -75.15 -13.29
CA LEU A 995 -2.20 -74.47 -14.48
C LEU A 995 -1.92 -75.39 -15.69
N ILE A 996 -1.61 -76.68 -15.46
CA ILE A 996 -1.24 -77.64 -16.52
C ILE A 996 -2.01 -78.95 -16.29
N SER A 997 -2.54 -79.54 -17.38
CA SER A 997 -3.37 -80.75 -17.40
C SER A 997 -2.74 -82.02 -16.80
N ASN A 998 -1.42 -82.00 -16.55
CA ASN A 998 -0.65 -83.11 -16.00
C ASN A 998 -0.25 -82.94 -14.53
N ASN A 999 -0.79 -81.98 -13.79
CA ASN A 999 -0.78 -82.12 -12.33
C ASN A 999 -1.69 -83.29 -11.98
N PRO A 1000 -1.17 -84.43 -11.50
CA PRO A 1000 -2.06 -85.43 -10.95
C PRO A 1000 -2.74 -84.71 -9.77
N ILE A 1001 -4.06 -84.61 -9.84
CA ILE A 1001 -4.85 -84.61 -8.63
C ILE A 1001 -4.52 -85.97 -8.01
N GLU A 1002 -3.43 -86.06 -7.25
CA GLU A 1002 -3.21 -87.13 -6.31
C GLU A 1002 -4.32 -86.96 -5.27
N SER A 1003 -5.44 -87.60 -5.61
CA SER A 1003 -6.47 -88.00 -4.69
C SER A 1003 -5.80 -88.69 -3.50
N GLY A 1004 -5.65 -87.99 -2.36
CA GLY A 1004 -5.36 -88.65 -1.10
C GLY A 1004 -4.35 -88.03 -0.13
N GLN A 1005 -3.73 -86.88 -0.41
CA GLN A 1005 -2.96 -86.16 0.63
C GLN A 1005 -3.75 -84.94 1.12
N SER A 1006 -4.25 -85.03 2.35
CA SER A 1006 -4.79 -83.92 3.10
C SER A 1006 -3.73 -82.83 3.26
N ASN A 1007 -4.05 -81.59 2.85
CA ASN A 1007 -3.24 -80.42 3.20
C ASN A 1007 -3.21 -80.29 4.73
N ASP A 1008 -2.10 -80.66 5.37
CA ASP A 1008 -1.93 -80.54 6.84
C ASP A 1008 -1.72 -79.09 7.31
N LYS A 1009 -1.68 -78.10 6.39
CA LYS A 1009 -1.75 -76.67 6.70
C LYS A 1009 -2.71 -75.98 5.74
N SER A 1010 -3.78 -75.40 6.27
CA SER A 1010 -4.66 -74.52 5.50
C SER A 1010 -3.89 -73.25 5.13
N ARG A 1011 -3.95 -72.86 3.86
CA ARG A 1011 -3.65 -71.48 3.43
C ARG A 1011 -4.54 -70.53 4.25
N LEU A 1012 -4.00 -69.38 4.64
CA LEU A 1012 -4.77 -68.33 5.33
C LEU A 1012 -6.06 -68.04 4.53
N GLY A 1013 -7.22 -68.39 5.09
CA GLY A 1013 -8.54 -68.15 4.51
C GLY A 1013 -9.33 -69.36 3.99
N TYR A 1014 -8.79 -70.60 3.98
CA TYR A 1014 -9.57 -71.77 3.52
C TYR A 1014 -10.37 -72.44 4.64
N SER A 1015 -11.67 -72.65 4.45
CA SER A 1015 -12.51 -73.43 5.39
C SER A 1015 -13.33 -74.57 4.78
N SER A 1016 -13.27 -74.83 3.46
CA SER A 1016 -14.00 -75.94 2.83
C SER A 1016 -13.11 -76.86 1.96
N MET A 1017 -13.28 -78.18 2.14
CA MET A 1017 -12.67 -79.24 1.32
C MET A 1017 -13.70 -79.74 0.30
N LYS A 1018 -13.88 -79.04 -0.82
CA LYS A 1018 -14.66 -79.54 -1.97
C LYS A 1018 -13.87 -79.42 -3.26
N SER A 1019 -14.10 -80.38 -4.17
CA SER A 1019 -13.44 -80.44 -5.47
C SER A 1019 -14.02 -79.39 -6.43
N VAL A 1020 -13.17 -78.88 -7.34
CA VAL A 1020 -13.46 -77.80 -8.29
C VAL A 1020 -14.66 -78.10 -9.22
N GLN A 1021 -15.11 -79.35 -9.32
CA GLN A 1021 -16.21 -79.75 -10.19
C GLN A 1021 -17.62 -79.50 -9.61
N ASP A 1022 -17.74 -79.14 -8.32
CA ASP A 1022 -19.04 -79.00 -7.63
C ASP A 1022 -19.47 -77.54 -7.33
N SER A 1023 -18.73 -76.52 -7.79
CA SER A 1023 -19.09 -75.12 -7.55
C SER A 1023 -20.06 -74.59 -8.60
N SER A 1024 -21.24 -74.13 -8.18
CA SER A 1024 -22.24 -73.54 -9.09
C SER A 1024 -21.85 -72.13 -9.53
N MET A 1025 -22.17 -71.73 -10.78
CA MET A 1025 -21.78 -70.44 -11.39
C MET A 1025 -22.25 -69.18 -10.63
N ASN A 1026 -23.16 -69.31 -9.66
CA ASN A 1026 -23.67 -68.19 -8.86
C ASN A 1026 -23.19 -68.20 -7.39
N GLU A 1027 -22.37 -69.17 -6.99
CA GLU A 1027 -21.67 -69.16 -5.70
C GLU A 1027 -20.35 -68.42 -5.87
N LYS A 1028 -20.11 -67.35 -5.09
CA LYS A 1028 -18.78 -66.73 -4.99
C LYS A 1028 -17.80 -67.82 -4.54
N PRO A 1029 -16.85 -68.26 -5.37
CA PRO A 1029 -15.97 -69.35 -4.98
C PRO A 1029 -15.04 -68.90 -3.84
N ASP A 1030 -14.77 -69.80 -2.88
CA ASP A 1030 -14.03 -69.51 -1.63
C ASP A 1030 -12.64 -68.85 -1.85
N HIS A 1031 -12.06 -68.95 -3.05
CA HIS A 1031 -10.83 -68.23 -3.39
C HIS A 1031 -11.02 -66.70 -3.45
N LEU A 1032 -12.24 -66.16 -3.54
CA LEU A 1032 -12.55 -64.71 -3.53
C LEU A 1032 -12.34 -64.02 -2.17
N ASN A 1033 -11.99 -64.74 -1.12
CA ASN A 1033 -11.60 -64.16 0.19
C ASN A 1033 -10.07 -64.19 0.44
N LEU A 1034 -9.25 -64.24 -0.61
CA LEU A 1034 -7.78 -64.20 -0.50
C LEU A 1034 -7.26 -62.76 -0.33
N SER A 1035 -6.03 -62.63 0.14
CA SER A 1035 -5.43 -61.32 0.36
C SER A 1035 -5.24 -60.52 -0.94
N ILE A 1036 -5.29 -59.20 -0.82
CA ILE A 1036 -5.14 -58.27 -1.95
C ILE A 1036 -3.81 -58.53 -2.68
N SER A 1037 -2.73 -58.79 -1.92
CA SER A 1037 -1.40 -59.11 -2.43
C SER A 1037 -1.38 -60.36 -3.30
N PHE A 1038 -2.05 -61.44 -2.86
CA PHE A 1038 -2.17 -62.66 -3.65
C PHE A 1038 -2.89 -62.40 -4.98
N ARG A 1039 -3.99 -61.64 -4.95
CA ARG A 1039 -4.77 -61.32 -6.16
C ARG A 1039 -3.97 -60.53 -7.18
N PHE A 1040 -3.16 -59.57 -6.74
CA PHE A 1040 -2.24 -58.87 -7.65
C PHE A 1040 -1.20 -59.80 -8.26
N ILE A 1041 -0.60 -60.71 -7.48
CA ILE A 1041 0.40 -61.67 -7.98
C ILE A 1041 -0.25 -62.65 -8.96
N HIS A 1042 -1.44 -63.17 -8.62
CA HIS A 1042 -2.21 -64.08 -9.46
C HIS A 1042 -2.60 -63.42 -10.79
N MET A 1043 -3.08 -62.17 -10.75
CA MET A 1043 -3.36 -61.36 -11.92
C MET A 1043 -2.10 -61.15 -12.79
N MET A 1044 -0.95 -60.81 -12.17
CA MET A 1044 0.31 -60.61 -12.90
C MET A 1044 0.81 -61.89 -13.58
N ILE A 1045 0.67 -63.04 -12.94
CA ILE A 1045 1.07 -64.33 -13.51
C ILE A 1045 0.21 -64.67 -14.73
N HIS A 1046 -1.12 -64.53 -14.62
CA HIS A 1046 -2.02 -64.75 -15.76
C HIS A 1046 -1.74 -63.78 -16.90
N ALA A 1047 -1.43 -62.51 -16.60
CA ALA A 1047 -1.02 -61.54 -17.61
C ALA A 1047 0.27 -61.97 -18.34
N VAL A 1048 1.29 -62.43 -17.61
CA VAL A 1048 2.55 -62.91 -18.20
C VAL A 1048 2.30 -64.15 -19.06
N LEU A 1049 1.45 -65.09 -18.61
CA LEU A 1049 1.12 -66.28 -19.39
C LEU A 1049 0.36 -65.96 -20.68
N LEU A 1050 -0.58 -65.01 -20.63
CA LEU A 1050 -1.28 -64.51 -21.82
C LEU A 1050 -0.31 -63.83 -22.79
N VAL A 1051 0.66 -63.06 -22.29
CA VAL A 1051 1.70 -62.43 -23.13
C VAL A 1051 2.62 -63.48 -23.73
N LEU A 1052 3.04 -64.51 -22.97
CA LEU A 1052 3.87 -65.59 -23.49
C LEU A 1052 3.15 -66.42 -24.56
N HIS A 1053 1.84 -66.62 -24.41
CA HIS A 1053 0.98 -67.22 -25.43
C HIS A 1053 0.87 -66.33 -26.69
N GLU A 1054 0.65 -65.02 -26.53
CA GLU A 1054 0.59 -64.08 -27.66
C GLU A 1054 1.92 -63.93 -28.42
N LEU A 1055 3.04 -64.25 -27.78
CA LEU A 1055 4.38 -64.24 -28.38
C LEU A 1055 4.77 -65.60 -29.02
N ASP A 1056 3.84 -66.55 -29.15
CA ASP A 1056 4.05 -67.92 -29.66
C ASP A 1056 5.13 -68.70 -28.86
N LEU A 1057 5.34 -68.36 -27.58
CA LEU A 1057 6.29 -69.05 -26.69
C LEU A 1057 5.63 -70.16 -25.85
N LEU A 1058 4.28 -70.22 -25.83
CA LEU A 1058 3.45 -71.26 -25.25
C LEU A 1058 2.39 -71.69 -26.29
N ASP A 1059 2.34 -72.99 -26.62
CA ASP A 1059 1.35 -73.54 -27.55
C ASP A 1059 0.03 -73.88 -26.84
N ASP A 1060 -1.07 -73.98 -27.61
CA ASP A 1060 -2.40 -74.37 -27.10
C ASP A 1060 -2.43 -75.76 -26.43
N SER A 1061 -1.43 -76.61 -26.70
CA SER A 1061 -1.26 -77.91 -26.02
C SER A 1061 -0.69 -77.78 -24.60
N ASP A 1062 0.04 -76.71 -24.32
CA ASP A 1062 0.73 -76.47 -23.05
C ASP A 1062 -0.08 -75.60 -22.10
N LEU A 1063 -0.95 -74.73 -22.65
CA LEU A 1063 -1.90 -73.91 -21.91
C LEU A 1063 -3.33 -74.37 -22.24
N PRO A 1064 -3.90 -75.36 -21.52
CA PRO A 1064 -5.10 -76.08 -21.98
C PRO A 1064 -6.38 -75.22 -22.06
N ASN A 1065 -6.36 -73.96 -21.62
CA ASN A 1065 -7.50 -73.06 -21.77
C ASN A 1065 -7.08 -71.58 -21.71
N ARG A 1066 -6.78 -70.96 -22.86
CA ARG A 1066 -6.50 -69.50 -22.94
C ARG A 1066 -7.63 -68.67 -22.35
N ASP A 1067 -8.87 -69.09 -22.60
CA ASP A 1067 -10.06 -68.40 -22.09
C ASP A 1067 -10.10 -68.44 -20.56
N TYR A 1068 -9.60 -69.50 -19.92
CA TYR A 1068 -9.46 -69.59 -18.47
C TYR A 1068 -8.47 -68.55 -17.93
N CYS A 1069 -7.28 -68.40 -18.54
CA CYS A 1069 -6.31 -67.41 -18.07
C CYS A 1069 -6.80 -65.97 -18.26
N LYS A 1070 -7.53 -65.72 -19.35
CA LYS A 1070 -8.14 -64.42 -19.61
C LYS A 1070 -9.28 -64.12 -18.63
N GLU A 1071 -10.18 -65.07 -18.42
CA GLU A 1071 -11.28 -64.96 -17.47
C GLU A 1071 -10.76 -64.73 -16.04
N HIS A 1072 -9.71 -65.44 -15.62
CA HIS A 1072 -9.11 -65.23 -14.30
C HIS A 1072 -8.41 -63.87 -14.17
N PHE A 1073 -7.70 -63.40 -15.20
CA PHE A 1073 -7.14 -62.05 -15.21
C PHE A 1073 -8.23 -60.98 -15.09
N GLU A 1074 -9.31 -61.09 -15.88
CA GLU A 1074 -10.43 -60.13 -15.87
C GLU A 1074 -11.16 -60.15 -14.52
N ASN A 1075 -11.41 -61.34 -13.96
CA ASN A 1075 -12.04 -61.50 -12.65
C ASN A 1075 -11.19 -60.94 -11.50
N ASP A 1076 -9.86 -61.16 -11.54
CA ASP A 1076 -8.95 -60.60 -10.54
C ASP A 1076 -8.92 -59.07 -10.61
N TYR A 1077 -8.84 -58.52 -11.82
CA TYR A 1077 -8.85 -57.07 -12.03
C TYR A 1077 -10.18 -56.46 -11.57
N GLU A 1078 -11.32 -57.05 -11.94
CA GLU A 1078 -12.64 -56.57 -11.54
C GLU A 1078 -12.77 -56.59 -10.01
N PHE A 1079 -12.35 -57.66 -9.35
CA PHE A 1079 -12.40 -57.77 -7.90
C PHE A 1079 -11.48 -56.76 -7.19
N LEU A 1080 -10.25 -56.58 -7.68
CA LEU A 1080 -9.32 -55.58 -7.16
C LEU A 1080 -9.88 -54.16 -7.34
N SER A 1081 -10.51 -53.88 -8.49
CA SER A 1081 -11.14 -52.59 -8.76
C SER A 1081 -12.31 -52.29 -7.79
N GLN A 1082 -13.08 -53.32 -7.40
CA GLN A 1082 -14.16 -53.19 -6.42
C GLN A 1082 -13.65 -52.93 -4.99
N LEU A 1083 -12.44 -53.40 -4.65
CA LEU A 1083 -11.80 -53.16 -3.37
C LEU A 1083 -11.09 -51.80 -3.27
N SER A 1084 -10.84 -51.15 -4.41
CA SER A 1084 -10.28 -49.79 -4.45
C SER A 1084 -11.37 -48.73 -4.40
N THR A 1085 -11.18 -47.70 -3.58
CA THR A 1085 -12.10 -46.53 -3.54
C THR A 1085 -11.98 -45.66 -4.79
N GLU A 1086 -10.84 -45.71 -5.48
CA GLU A 1086 -10.58 -45.01 -6.74
C GLU A 1086 -9.79 -45.92 -7.71
N PRO A 1087 -10.07 -45.90 -9.02
CA PRO A 1087 -9.40 -46.77 -10.00
C PRO A 1087 -7.87 -46.56 -10.06
N ASN A 1088 -7.40 -45.35 -9.74
CA ASN A 1088 -5.96 -45.04 -9.67
C ASN A 1088 -5.26 -45.74 -8.49
N GLN A 1089 -6.00 -46.10 -7.44
CA GLN A 1089 -5.44 -46.73 -6.25
C GLN A 1089 -4.94 -48.15 -6.54
N CYS A 1090 -5.64 -48.91 -7.40
CA CYS A 1090 -5.16 -50.20 -7.90
C CYS A 1090 -3.82 -50.08 -8.63
N HIS A 1091 -3.62 -49.00 -9.39
CA HIS A 1091 -2.38 -48.75 -10.12
C HIS A 1091 -1.23 -48.39 -9.17
N VAL A 1092 -1.51 -47.59 -8.13
CA VAL A 1092 -0.54 -47.27 -7.08
C VAL A 1092 -0.16 -48.51 -6.28
N TRP A 1093 -1.12 -49.39 -5.98
CA TRP A 1093 -0.86 -50.66 -5.29
C TRP A 1093 -0.04 -51.63 -6.15
N LEU A 1094 -0.36 -51.77 -7.43
CA LEU A 1094 0.43 -52.55 -8.38
C LEU A 1094 1.85 -52.01 -8.50
N PHE A 1095 2.02 -50.68 -8.60
CA PHE A 1095 3.33 -50.04 -8.65
C PHE A 1095 4.14 -50.28 -7.38
N LYS A 1096 3.52 -50.16 -6.20
CA LYS A 1096 4.17 -50.47 -4.92
C LYS A 1096 4.58 -51.94 -4.83
N LEU A 1097 3.71 -52.86 -5.25
CA LEU A 1097 4.01 -54.29 -5.26
C LEU A 1097 5.19 -54.59 -6.20
N ILE A 1098 5.18 -54.06 -7.43
CA ILE A 1098 6.29 -54.23 -8.37
C ILE A 1098 7.60 -53.70 -7.79
N ASN A 1099 7.59 -52.52 -7.15
CA ASN A 1099 8.78 -51.98 -6.50
C ASN A 1099 9.27 -52.87 -5.33
N HIS A 1100 8.36 -53.46 -4.55
CA HIS A 1100 8.73 -54.42 -3.51
C HIS A 1100 9.27 -55.73 -4.09
N LEU A 1101 8.75 -56.19 -5.24
CA LEU A 1101 9.24 -57.39 -5.94
C LEU A 1101 10.60 -57.18 -6.62
N ILE A 1102 10.99 -55.93 -6.88
CA ILE A 1102 12.28 -55.54 -7.47
C ILE A 1102 13.31 -55.19 -6.38
N ASP A 1103 12.89 -54.94 -5.14
CA ASP A 1103 13.80 -54.67 -4.02
C ASP A 1103 14.68 -55.88 -3.71
N GLY A 1104 16.00 -55.70 -3.82
CA GLY A 1104 17.01 -56.73 -3.57
C GLY A 1104 17.00 -57.28 -2.14
N ASN A 1105 16.41 -56.58 -1.17
CA ASN A 1105 16.26 -57.05 0.21
C ASN A 1105 15.14 -58.08 0.37
N PHE A 1106 14.16 -58.11 -0.54
CA PHE A 1106 13.03 -59.02 -0.49
C PHE A 1106 13.39 -60.43 -1.03
N LEU A 1107 14.49 -60.53 -1.78
CA LEU A 1107 14.91 -61.70 -2.56
C LEU A 1107 16.02 -62.51 -1.86
N GLN A 1108 15.62 -63.52 -1.09
CA GLN A 1108 16.50 -64.63 -0.68
C GLN A 1108 16.00 -65.98 -1.23
N GLU A 1109 16.92 -66.63 -1.97
CA GLU A 1109 17.02 -68.03 -2.45
C GLU A 1109 15.75 -68.90 -2.57
N GLY A 1110 15.29 -69.10 -3.82
CA GLY A 1110 14.53 -70.30 -4.23
C GLY A 1110 13.40 -70.07 -5.24
N CYS A 1111 13.13 -71.05 -6.10
CA CYS A 1111 11.92 -71.11 -6.92
C CYS A 1111 10.68 -71.29 -6.03
N LEU A 1112 9.53 -70.67 -6.38
CA LEU A 1112 8.24 -70.85 -5.69
C LEU A 1112 7.58 -72.18 -6.08
N ASN A 1113 8.35 -73.26 -6.03
CA ASN A 1113 7.98 -74.58 -6.57
C ASN A 1113 7.21 -75.47 -5.57
N SER A 1114 6.82 -74.95 -4.40
CA SER A 1114 6.00 -75.66 -3.43
C SER A 1114 5.00 -74.72 -2.76
N ASN A 1115 3.87 -75.30 -2.30
CA ASN A 1115 2.81 -74.55 -1.62
C ASN A 1115 3.32 -73.81 -0.36
N GLU A 1116 4.25 -74.41 0.39
CA GLU A 1116 4.83 -73.80 1.60
C GLU A 1116 5.63 -72.53 1.29
N LYS A 1117 6.41 -72.54 0.19
CA LYS A 1117 7.20 -71.36 -0.22
C LYS A 1117 6.34 -70.22 -0.73
N VAL A 1118 5.22 -70.54 -1.39
CA VAL A 1118 4.23 -69.55 -1.84
C VAL A 1118 3.59 -68.87 -0.63
N ILE A 1119 3.22 -69.63 0.41
CA ILE A 1119 2.64 -69.08 1.65
C ILE A 1119 3.65 -68.18 2.39
N GLU A 1120 4.92 -68.59 2.48
CA GLU A 1120 5.96 -67.76 3.09
C GLU A 1120 6.15 -66.44 2.33
N PHE A 1121 6.10 -66.49 1.01
CA PHE A 1121 6.18 -65.31 0.15
C PHE A 1121 5.00 -64.36 0.34
N GLU A 1122 3.77 -64.88 0.38
CA GLU A 1122 2.55 -64.09 0.65
C GLU A 1122 2.63 -63.38 2.01
N GLN A 1123 3.05 -64.09 3.07
CA GLN A 1123 3.21 -63.53 4.41
C GLN A 1123 4.26 -62.41 4.49
N ARG A 1124 5.33 -62.50 3.69
CA ARG A 1124 6.35 -61.44 3.64
C ARG A 1124 5.86 -60.19 2.91
N ILE A 1125 4.93 -60.31 1.96
CA ILE A 1125 4.40 -59.16 1.21
C ILE A 1125 3.35 -58.41 2.05
N GLU A 1126 2.62 -59.11 2.92
CA GLU A 1126 1.60 -58.52 3.78
C GLU A 1126 2.13 -57.87 5.07
N ASN A 1127 3.30 -58.28 5.55
CA ASN A 1127 3.98 -57.69 6.70
C ASN A 1127 4.91 -56.56 6.28
#